data_AF-A0A5C7WKT6-F1
#
_entry.id   AF-A0A5C7WKT6-F1
#
_cell.length_a   1.000
_cell.length_b   1.000
_cell.length_c   1.000
_cell.angle_alpha   90.00
_cell.angle_beta   90.00
_cell.angle_gamma   90.00
#
_symmetry.space_group_name_H-M   'P 1'
#
loop_
_entity.id
_entity.type
_entity.pdbx_description
1 polymer ?
#
loop_
_entity_poly.entity_id
_entity_poly.type
_entity_poly.pdbx_seq_one_letter_code
_entity_poly.pdbx_strand_id
1 'polypeptide(L)'
;MIETVAGRPPGRSRHRRGAALPRPIVGLLAWQVASLGGQTLAVVLARLDHRLPAELMSNLSLAAAYSSALWVLTAARLDRTTRNAAVICLGLTPTLMWRAGNPLLFTGFDEQLHMRTLGDIISSHGLFQANPLLEVSPRYPGLEATTALLHQLGIPTMAAAYVVIILSRLVLVTVLCDAVEQSTGSSRAGGLAVAVYAISPQFVFFNSQYAYQTVAIPLALAALNLIVRARLSDKPLPLLGGATVCLFALAVTHHVTSFLTAFFLFLWSLAERGQMRLWVAYGACAAIASTIVWAIVQRRLLTDYFKPIIDDVAAQFRGGERRELFKDSAGTAARSLDQYLLIYYAAILSLLVAALLLLYIRWWRRGEHYRGGLHLIAVGIAGSIPVLLAARVLPKGGELFDRSSSFLFIALGYLFASYAIRLWWRADQPRPRGEELRRLDVVRGVAMVLSALAFLGGYVLGSGPSWQRLPGSYLVAADARSMDSETLAAVKWARDALPAGSRIGADGVSSALFASQAGVWPVMKGAGVDVPALFVARGWGTEQTDMAAAMQVRYLYVDSRLADELPHYGSYFFNGETGNGQQLTPRQLNKFDRVPGIKLLYRHGPVAIYDLEELGIPELRSGWFEPTPEVRLTTQLAVGLAVGVLLGFVVRSPVGRRARQQWIVSCRAWGPSLTVAVVLAGTCLISIMLLLGGVWLTPLTVLTGVGVVVLTNFEATVSLLRRAAGRVSSGGVRSAALVAVPLLLIIAVAIWDAAMEIDVKVNRILNDPAAVHISPNSPDE
;
A
#
# COMPACT_ATOMS: atom_id res chain seq x y z
N MET A 1 -11.75 24.95 76.06
CA MET A 1 -10.70 24.17 76.74
C MET A 1 -9.96 23.39 75.66
N ILE A 2 -8.65 23.56 75.61
CA ILE A 2 -7.71 22.99 74.63
C ILE A 2 -7.53 21.50 74.93
N GLU A 3 -7.54 20.62 73.92
CA GLU A 3 -6.51 19.57 73.71
C GLU A 3 -6.78 18.68 72.46
N THR A 4 -5.78 18.73 71.57
CA THR A 4 -5.18 17.69 70.70
C THR A 4 -5.87 16.33 70.45
N VAL A 5 -6.04 16.00 69.15
CA VAL A 5 -5.81 14.63 68.64
C VAL A 5 -4.98 14.69 67.36
N ALA A 6 -3.90 13.91 67.37
CA ALA A 6 -2.79 13.88 66.43
C ALA A 6 -3.13 13.45 64.99
N GLY A 7 -2.36 13.97 64.05
CA GLY A 7 -2.42 13.67 62.62
C GLY A 7 -2.02 12.24 62.28
N ARG A 8 -2.82 11.61 61.40
CA ARG A 8 -2.41 10.44 60.62
C ARG A 8 -1.67 10.89 59.35
N PRO A 9 -0.59 10.20 58.93
CA PRO A 9 0.13 10.56 57.71
C PRO A 9 -0.74 10.30 56.46
N PRO A 10 -0.52 11.05 55.36
CA PRO A 10 -1.24 10.81 54.12
C PRO A 10 -0.95 9.40 53.62
N GLY A 11 -2.01 8.61 53.47
CA GLY A 11 -1.93 7.25 52.97
C GLY A 11 -1.13 7.20 51.67
N ARG A 12 -0.06 6.40 51.68
CA ARG A 12 0.67 5.97 50.48
C ARG A 12 -0.35 5.60 49.42
N SER A 13 -0.32 6.33 48.30
CA SER A 13 -1.10 6.04 47.10
C SER A 13 -0.95 4.56 46.78
N ARG A 14 -2.06 3.80 46.87
CA ARG A 14 -2.11 2.42 46.37
C ARG A 14 -1.59 2.45 44.93
N HIS A 15 -0.39 1.89 44.72
CA HIS A 15 0.11 1.54 43.41
C HIS A 15 -1.01 0.80 42.68
N ARG A 16 -1.56 1.42 41.62
CA ARG A 16 -2.40 0.71 40.65
C ARG A 16 -1.56 -0.45 40.14
N ARG A 17 -1.78 -1.66 40.67
CA ARG A 17 -1.26 -2.90 40.07
C ARG A 17 -1.68 -2.86 38.60
N GLY A 18 -0.70 -2.84 37.70
CA GLY A 18 -0.93 -2.75 36.26
C GLY A 18 -1.85 -3.88 35.83
N ALA A 19 -3.03 -3.55 35.31
CA ALA A 19 -4.00 -4.54 34.87
C ALA A 19 -3.43 -5.28 33.65
N ALA A 20 -3.41 -6.61 33.70
CA ALA A 20 -3.11 -7.45 32.55
C ALA A 20 -4.10 -7.19 31.40
N LEU A 21 -3.71 -7.50 30.16
CA LEU A 21 -4.61 -7.37 29.01
C LEU A 21 -5.92 -8.16 29.25
N PRO A 22 -7.08 -7.61 28.87
CA PRO A 22 -8.34 -8.34 28.91
C PRO A 22 -8.24 -9.70 28.20
N ARG A 23 -8.81 -10.76 28.80
CA ARG A 23 -8.80 -12.13 28.23
C ARG A 23 -9.23 -12.20 26.75
N PRO A 24 -10.26 -11.45 26.28
CA PRO A 24 -10.62 -11.45 24.86
C PRO A 24 -9.51 -10.94 23.94
N ILE A 25 -8.72 -9.96 24.39
CA ILE A 25 -7.60 -9.42 23.62
C ILE A 25 -6.46 -10.43 23.56
N VAL A 26 -6.16 -11.13 24.66
CA VAL A 26 -5.15 -12.20 24.66
C VAL A 26 -5.53 -13.33 23.69
N GLY A 27 -6.79 -13.78 23.74
CA GLY A 27 -7.29 -14.81 22.82
C GLY A 27 -7.24 -14.36 21.36
N LEU A 28 -7.63 -13.11 21.07
CA LEU A 28 -7.50 -12.51 19.74
C LEU A 28 -6.05 -12.52 19.27
N LEU A 29 -5.12 -11.96 20.04
CA LEU A 29 -3.72 -11.87 19.65
C LEU A 29 -3.09 -13.25 19.44
N ALA A 30 -3.44 -14.25 20.26
CA ALA A 30 -2.99 -15.63 20.06
C ALA A 30 -3.45 -16.19 18.70
N TRP A 31 -4.72 -16.00 18.32
CA TRP A 31 -5.22 -16.39 17.00
C TRP A 31 -4.51 -15.65 15.86
N GLN A 32 -4.27 -14.34 16.01
CA GLN A 32 -3.60 -13.54 14.98
C GLN A 32 -2.14 -13.99 14.77
N VAL A 33 -1.42 -14.26 15.86
CA VAL A 33 -0.05 -14.81 15.81
C VAL A 33 -0.05 -16.20 15.17
N ALA A 34 -0.99 -17.08 15.55
CA ALA A 34 -1.11 -18.40 14.95
C ALA A 34 -1.39 -18.32 13.44
N SER A 35 -2.28 -17.42 13.02
CA SER A 35 -2.56 -17.16 11.59
C SER A 35 -1.33 -16.63 10.84
N LEU A 36 -0.55 -15.73 11.44
CA LEU A 36 0.71 -15.25 10.83
C LEU A 36 1.74 -16.38 10.68
N GLY A 37 1.87 -17.23 11.70
CA GLY A 37 2.71 -18.42 11.64
C GLY A 37 2.26 -19.40 10.56
N GLY A 38 0.96 -19.65 10.45
CA GLY A 38 0.36 -20.48 9.41
C GLY A 38 0.62 -19.95 8.00
N GLN A 39 0.50 -18.63 7.79
CA GLN A 39 0.84 -18.01 6.50
C GLN A 39 2.34 -18.14 6.18
N THR A 40 3.20 -17.92 7.16
CA THR A 40 4.65 -18.03 6.96
C THR A 40 5.03 -19.46 6.60
N LEU A 41 4.41 -20.44 7.26
CA LEU A 41 4.53 -21.86 6.89
C LEU A 41 4.00 -22.12 5.48
N ALA A 42 2.88 -21.53 5.08
CA ALA A 42 2.36 -21.64 3.72
C ALA A 42 3.35 -21.13 2.67
N VAL A 43 4.02 -20.00 2.94
CA VAL A 43 5.06 -19.44 2.07
C VAL A 43 6.23 -20.42 1.92
N VAL A 44 6.74 -20.96 3.04
CA VAL A 44 7.82 -21.96 3.03
C VAL A 44 7.41 -23.22 2.26
N LEU A 45 6.21 -23.76 2.52
CA LEU A 45 5.68 -24.93 1.81
C LEU A 45 5.56 -24.66 0.30
N ALA A 46 5.14 -23.45 -0.09
CA ALA A 46 5.03 -23.07 -1.49
C ALA A 46 6.39 -23.01 -2.19
N ARG A 47 7.45 -22.51 -1.54
CA ARG A 47 8.82 -22.55 -2.07
C ARG A 47 9.38 -23.97 -2.20
N LEU A 48 8.96 -24.88 -1.32
CA LEU A 48 9.25 -26.30 -1.41
C LEU A 48 8.36 -27.04 -2.43
N ASP A 49 7.59 -26.31 -3.23
CA ASP A 49 6.66 -26.80 -4.27
C ASP A 49 5.50 -27.69 -3.74
N HIS A 50 5.21 -27.62 -2.43
CA HIS A 50 4.02 -28.23 -1.82
C HIS A 50 2.78 -27.34 -2.00
N ARG A 51 2.38 -27.13 -3.26
CA ARG A 51 1.37 -26.11 -3.65
C ARG A 51 0.01 -26.26 -2.97
N LEU A 52 -0.59 -27.45 -3.01
CA LEU A 52 -1.94 -27.66 -2.45
C LEU A 52 -1.96 -27.46 -0.91
N PRO A 53 -1.07 -28.08 -0.12
CA PRO A 53 -0.96 -27.80 1.31
C PRO A 53 -0.72 -26.31 1.62
N ALA A 54 0.14 -25.65 0.84
CA ALA A 54 0.45 -24.24 1.02
C ALA A 54 -0.78 -23.34 0.80
N GLU A 55 -1.50 -23.52 -0.30
CA GLU A 55 -2.71 -22.75 -0.60
C GLU A 55 -3.81 -22.95 0.46
N LEU A 56 -4.05 -24.21 0.87
CA LEU A 56 -5.02 -24.50 1.93
C LEU A 56 -4.62 -23.84 3.25
N MET A 57 -3.35 -23.95 3.65
CA MET A 57 -2.85 -23.33 4.86
C MET A 57 -2.96 -21.81 4.81
N SER A 58 -2.67 -21.18 3.67
CA SER A 58 -2.81 -19.74 3.47
C SER A 58 -4.26 -19.29 3.60
N ASN A 59 -5.19 -19.96 2.91
CA ASN A 59 -6.62 -19.66 2.98
C ASN A 59 -7.18 -19.84 4.39
N LEU A 60 -6.83 -20.94 5.07
CA LEU A 60 -7.25 -21.19 6.46
C LEU A 60 -6.71 -20.14 7.42
N SER A 61 -5.44 -19.76 7.26
CA SER A 61 -4.80 -18.73 8.07
C SER A 61 -5.48 -17.37 7.91
N LEU A 62 -5.80 -16.99 6.67
CA LEU A 62 -6.48 -15.73 6.34
C LEU A 62 -7.91 -15.72 6.90
N ALA A 63 -8.66 -16.80 6.70
CA ALA A 63 -9.99 -16.97 7.27
C ALA A 63 -9.97 -16.91 8.81
N ALA A 64 -8.98 -17.53 9.47
CA ALA A 64 -8.83 -17.49 10.92
C ALA A 64 -8.48 -16.09 11.45
N ALA A 65 -7.59 -15.35 10.76
CA ALA A 65 -7.26 -13.98 11.11
C ALA A 65 -8.49 -13.07 11.04
N TYR A 66 -9.26 -13.15 9.94
CA TYR A 66 -10.49 -12.38 9.79
C TYR A 66 -11.56 -12.79 10.82
N SER A 67 -11.82 -14.09 10.95
CA SER A 67 -12.90 -14.62 11.79
C SER A 67 -12.67 -14.37 13.27
N SER A 68 -11.43 -14.48 13.75
CA SER A 68 -11.13 -14.22 15.17
C SER A 68 -11.38 -12.76 15.55
N ALA A 69 -11.07 -11.80 14.67
CA ALA A 69 -11.40 -10.40 14.90
C ALA A 69 -12.90 -10.13 14.78
N LEU A 70 -13.59 -10.68 13.77
CA LEU A 70 -15.04 -10.54 13.63
C LEU A 70 -15.80 -11.18 14.79
N TRP A 71 -15.31 -12.30 15.32
CA TRP A 71 -15.85 -12.93 16.51
C TRP A 71 -15.81 -11.95 17.67
N VAL A 72 -14.66 -11.33 17.94
CA VAL A 72 -14.55 -10.31 19.00
C VAL A 72 -15.52 -9.15 18.77
N LEU A 73 -15.64 -8.63 17.55
CA LEU A 73 -16.51 -7.50 17.21
C LEU A 73 -18.02 -7.81 17.35
N THR A 74 -18.40 -9.07 17.24
CA THR A 74 -19.80 -9.52 17.38
C THR A 74 -20.15 -10.00 18.79
N ALA A 75 -19.20 -9.97 19.73
CA ALA A 75 -19.43 -10.40 21.10
C ALA A 75 -20.54 -9.59 21.79
N ALA A 76 -21.36 -10.25 22.63
CA ALA A 76 -22.49 -9.60 23.30
C ALA A 76 -22.07 -8.34 24.08
N ARG A 77 -20.91 -8.38 24.75
CA ARG A 77 -20.27 -7.22 25.39
C ARG A 77 -19.00 -6.87 24.63
N LEU A 78 -18.94 -5.64 24.12
CA LEU A 78 -17.78 -5.10 23.41
C LEU A 78 -17.43 -3.74 24.00
N ASP A 79 -16.26 -3.63 24.61
CA ASP A 79 -15.70 -2.35 25.02
C ASP A 79 -14.81 -1.76 23.91
N ARG A 80 -14.57 -0.45 23.98
CA ARG A 80 -13.78 0.27 22.96
C ARG A 80 -12.35 -0.25 22.83
N THR A 81 -11.73 -0.71 23.92
CA THR A 81 -10.35 -1.21 23.89
C THR A 81 -10.26 -2.51 23.11
N THR A 82 -11.15 -3.47 23.40
CA THR A 82 -11.21 -4.75 22.68
C THR A 82 -11.61 -4.55 21.22
N ARG A 83 -12.52 -3.62 20.94
CA ARG A 83 -12.87 -3.21 19.57
C ARG A 83 -11.66 -2.66 18.81
N ASN A 84 -10.92 -1.74 19.42
CA ASN A 84 -9.72 -1.15 18.79
C ASN A 84 -8.67 -2.22 18.51
N ALA A 85 -8.46 -3.17 19.43
CA ALA A 85 -7.55 -4.30 19.20
C ALA A 85 -7.99 -5.13 17.99
N ALA A 86 -9.27 -5.51 17.90
CA ALA A 86 -9.81 -6.24 16.74
C ALA A 86 -9.66 -5.48 15.42
N VAL A 87 -9.89 -4.17 15.41
CA VAL A 87 -9.73 -3.31 14.24
C VAL A 87 -8.27 -3.22 13.79
N ILE A 88 -7.34 -3.07 14.74
CA ILE A 88 -5.90 -3.07 14.43
C ILE A 88 -5.49 -4.42 13.86
N CYS A 89 -5.95 -5.53 14.43
CA CYS A 89 -5.68 -6.87 13.93
C CYS A 89 -6.25 -7.09 12.51
N LEU A 90 -7.49 -6.66 12.24
CA LEU A 90 -8.08 -6.70 10.89
C LEU A 90 -7.24 -5.93 9.87
N GLY A 91 -6.67 -4.79 10.27
CA GLY A 91 -5.80 -4.01 9.42
C GLY A 91 -4.43 -4.67 9.21
N LEU A 92 -3.69 -4.91 10.29
CA LEU A 92 -2.28 -5.26 10.25
C LEU A 92 -2.02 -6.72 9.87
N THR A 93 -2.79 -7.67 10.40
CA THR A 93 -2.47 -9.09 10.21
C THR A 93 -2.52 -9.49 8.74
N PRO A 94 -3.58 -9.18 7.95
CA PRO A 94 -3.58 -9.50 6.52
C PRO A 94 -2.48 -8.79 5.73
N THR A 95 -2.13 -7.56 6.10
CA THR A 95 -1.01 -6.82 5.49
C THR A 95 0.32 -7.54 5.76
N LEU A 96 0.58 -7.95 7.00
CA LEU A 96 1.79 -8.71 7.34
C LEU A 96 1.81 -10.09 6.69
N MET A 97 0.66 -10.76 6.57
CA MET A 97 0.53 -12.04 5.87
C MET A 97 0.87 -11.92 4.39
N TRP A 98 0.40 -10.87 3.71
CA TRP A 98 0.77 -10.58 2.32
C TRP A 98 2.28 -10.34 2.18
N ARG A 99 2.85 -9.61 3.14
CA ARG A 99 4.27 -9.26 3.16
C ARG A 99 5.21 -10.39 3.56
N ALA A 100 4.69 -11.45 4.18
CA ALA A 100 5.46 -12.65 4.51
C ALA A 100 5.95 -13.40 3.27
N GLY A 101 5.37 -13.16 2.09
CA GLY A 101 5.84 -13.77 0.84
C GLY A 101 7.29 -13.44 0.50
N ASN A 102 7.72 -12.20 0.74
CA ASN A 102 9.11 -11.77 0.70
C ASN A 102 9.31 -10.47 1.51
N PRO A 103 9.80 -10.54 2.77
CA PRO A 103 10.02 -9.35 3.60
C PRO A 103 11.24 -8.49 3.20
N LEU A 104 12.09 -8.98 2.28
CA LEU A 104 13.34 -8.32 1.91
C LEU A 104 13.30 -7.67 0.53
N LEU A 105 12.33 -8.07 -0.30
CA LEU A 105 12.14 -7.57 -1.66
C LEU A 105 10.65 -7.41 -1.94
N PHE A 106 10.23 -6.25 -2.43
CA PHE A 106 8.89 -6.11 -3.00
C PHE A 106 8.80 -6.86 -4.32
N THR A 107 7.86 -7.79 -4.46
CA THR A 107 7.76 -8.65 -5.65
C THR A 107 6.61 -8.27 -6.58
N GLY A 108 5.89 -7.18 -6.28
CA GLY A 108 4.88 -6.62 -7.18
C GLY A 108 5.49 -5.67 -8.21
N PHE A 109 4.98 -5.71 -9.43
CA PHE A 109 5.41 -4.83 -10.52
C PHE A 109 5.32 -3.35 -10.14
N ASP A 110 4.16 -2.87 -9.71
CA ASP A 110 3.94 -1.48 -9.29
C ASP A 110 4.86 -1.05 -8.15
N GLU A 111 5.17 -1.96 -7.23
CA GLU A 111 6.05 -1.67 -6.09
C GLU A 111 7.48 -1.41 -6.57
N GLN A 112 7.96 -2.15 -7.58
CA GLN A 112 9.27 -1.91 -8.18
C GLN A 112 9.34 -0.55 -8.88
N LEU A 113 8.26 -0.13 -9.53
CA LEU A 113 8.17 1.19 -10.18
C LEU A 113 8.27 2.32 -9.16
N HIS A 114 7.60 2.20 -8.01
CA HIS A 114 7.70 3.16 -6.91
C HIS A 114 9.07 3.10 -6.20
N MET A 115 9.68 1.91 -6.11
CA MET A 115 11.04 1.76 -5.58
C MET A 115 12.09 2.42 -6.48
N ARG A 116 11.91 2.39 -7.81
CA ARG A 116 12.75 3.16 -8.74
C ARG A 116 12.71 4.66 -8.41
N THR A 117 11.51 5.24 -8.33
CA THR A 117 11.35 6.66 -8.01
C THR A 117 11.94 7.01 -6.64
N LEU A 118 11.74 6.17 -5.64
CA LEU A 118 12.34 6.35 -4.31
C LEU A 118 13.88 6.29 -4.38
N GLY A 119 14.43 5.33 -5.14
CA GLY A 119 15.87 5.20 -5.37
C GLY A 119 16.46 6.45 -6.00
N ASP A 120 15.78 7.02 -7.01
CA ASP A 120 16.20 8.26 -7.67
C ASP A 120 16.15 9.47 -6.70
N ILE A 121 15.16 9.54 -5.81
CA ILE A 121 15.11 10.59 -4.78
C ILE A 121 16.28 10.45 -3.80
N ILE A 122 16.61 9.22 -3.41
CA ILE A 122 17.72 8.93 -2.48
C ILE A 122 19.07 9.20 -3.14
N SER A 123 19.26 8.86 -4.41
CA SER A 123 20.52 9.08 -5.11
C SER A 123 20.73 10.54 -5.52
N SER A 124 19.67 11.24 -5.97
CA SER A 124 19.79 12.62 -6.44
C SER A 124 19.62 13.69 -5.35
N HIS A 125 19.11 13.30 -4.18
CA HIS A 125 18.60 14.22 -3.15
C HIS A 125 17.52 15.19 -3.66
N GLY A 126 16.88 14.89 -4.79
CA GLY A 126 15.92 15.75 -5.46
C GLY A 126 14.63 15.03 -5.85
N LEU A 127 13.58 15.82 -6.12
CA LEU A 127 12.31 15.32 -6.65
C LEU A 127 12.29 15.36 -8.18
N PHE A 128 11.31 14.67 -8.77
CA PHE A 128 10.99 14.73 -10.20
C PHE A 128 12.04 14.17 -11.16
N GLN A 129 12.93 13.30 -10.68
CA GLN A 129 13.76 12.49 -11.56
C GLN A 129 12.88 11.62 -12.47
N ALA A 130 13.27 11.47 -13.72
CA ALA A 130 12.46 10.75 -14.70
C ALA A 130 12.45 9.25 -14.38
N ASN A 131 11.26 8.64 -14.46
CA ASN A 131 11.08 7.20 -14.31
C ASN A 131 10.69 6.60 -15.68
N PRO A 132 11.49 5.66 -16.24
CA PRO A 132 11.30 5.15 -17.60
C PRO A 132 10.02 4.32 -17.79
N LEU A 133 9.50 3.75 -16.71
CA LEU A 133 8.40 2.79 -16.74
C LEU A 133 7.12 3.35 -16.11
N LEU A 134 7.23 4.38 -15.26
CA LEU A 134 6.10 5.04 -14.59
C LEU A 134 6.28 6.55 -14.49
N GLU A 135 6.10 7.27 -15.60
CA GLU A 135 6.31 8.73 -15.66
C GLU A 135 5.49 9.55 -14.66
N VAL A 136 4.36 9.01 -14.20
CA VAL A 136 3.46 9.70 -13.26
C VAL A 136 3.97 9.66 -11.81
N SER A 137 4.69 8.61 -11.40
CA SER A 137 5.11 8.42 -10.00
C SER A 137 5.99 9.59 -9.50
N PRO A 138 7.05 10.01 -10.21
CA PRO A 138 7.88 11.13 -9.76
C PRO A 138 7.11 12.45 -9.57
N ARG A 139 6.01 12.63 -10.30
CA ARG A 139 5.19 13.85 -10.31
C ARG A 139 4.17 13.89 -9.16
N TYR A 140 3.93 12.75 -8.50
CA TYR A 140 3.10 12.64 -7.30
C TYR A 140 3.87 11.94 -6.16
N PRO A 141 4.95 12.57 -5.66
CA PRO A 141 5.97 11.90 -4.85
C PRO A 141 5.56 11.69 -3.39
N GLY A 142 4.29 11.86 -3.02
CA GLY A 142 3.90 11.88 -1.61
C GLY A 142 4.22 10.60 -0.84
N LEU A 143 4.15 9.44 -1.49
CA LEU A 143 4.59 8.16 -0.92
C LEU A 143 6.10 8.14 -0.72
N GLU A 144 6.85 8.36 -1.80
CA GLU A 144 8.30 8.24 -1.86
C GLU A 144 8.99 9.30 -1.01
N ALA A 145 8.49 10.53 -0.99
CA ALA A 145 9.00 11.61 -0.13
C ALA A 145 8.81 11.27 1.35
N THR A 146 7.66 10.70 1.75
CA THR A 146 7.44 10.28 3.14
C THR A 146 8.43 9.18 3.53
N THR A 147 8.65 8.20 2.65
CA THR A 147 9.62 7.12 2.85
C THR A 147 11.06 7.64 2.88
N ALA A 148 11.42 8.56 1.99
CA ALA A 148 12.74 9.18 1.93
C ALA A 148 13.06 9.93 3.23
N LEU A 149 12.08 10.64 3.81
CA LEU A 149 12.29 11.31 5.10
C LEU A 149 12.58 10.31 6.23
N LEU A 150 11.90 9.15 6.26
CA LEU A 150 12.21 8.10 7.23
C LEU A 150 13.60 7.48 6.97
N HIS A 151 13.98 7.31 5.71
CA HIS A 151 15.32 6.86 5.33
C HIS A 151 16.41 7.83 5.80
N GLN A 152 16.18 9.14 5.67
CA GLN A 152 17.08 10.20 6.18
C GLN A 152 17.29 10.15 7.71
N LEU A 153 16.41 9.45 8.46
CA LEU A 153 16.59 9.19 9.89
C LEU A 153 17.55 8.02 10.19
N GLY A 154 18.08 7.35 9.16
CA GLY A 154 18.97 6.20 9.27
C GLY A 154 18.24 4.85 9.23
N ILE A 155 16.96 4.85 8.87
CA ILE A 155 16.18 3.62 8.69
C ILE A 155 16.50 3.02 7.31
N PRO A 156 16.80 1.71 7.21
CA PRO A 156 16.98 1.06 5.91
C PRO A 156 15.78 1.29 4.99
N THR A 157 16.01 1.53 3.70
CA THR A 157 14.98 1.95 2.73
C THR A 157 13.77 1.03 2.72
N MET A 158 14.01 -0.29 2.69
CA MET A 158 12.93 -1.29 2.72
C MET A 158 12.11 -1.18 4.02
N ALA A 159 12.79 -1.08 5.18
CA ALA A 159 12.11 -0.91 6.47
C ALA A 159 11.33 0.40 6.55
N ALA A 160 11.85 1.50 6.00
CA ALA A 160 11.13 2.77 5.90
C ALA A 160 9.85 2.63 5.06
N ALA A 161 9.91 1.95 3.92
CA ALA A 161 8.75 1.68 3.08
C ALA A 161 7.68 0.85 3.83
N TYR A 162 8.09 -0.20 4.55
CA TYR A 162 7.21 -0.99 5.42
C TYR A 162 6.53 -0.14 6.50
N VAL A 163 7.26 0.77 7.14
CA VAL A 163 6.69 1.68 8.14
C VAL A 163 5.60 2.54 7.53
N VAL A 164 5.80 3.10 6.32
CA VAL A 164 4.77 3.91 5.64
C VAL A 164 3.53 3.07 5.32
N ILE A 165 3.68 1.83 4.84
CA ILE A 165 2.55 0.92 4.58
C ILE A 165 1.78 0.64 5.87
N ILE A 166 2.47 0.25 6.94
CA ILE A 166 1.87 -0.09 8.24
C ILE A 166 1.14 1.12 8.84
N LEU A 167 1.75 2.30 8.80
CA LEU A 167 1.13 3.54 9.28
C LEU A 167 -0.11 3.88 8.47
N SER A 168 -0.04 3.81 7.14
CA SER A 168 -1.18 4.07 6.25
C SER A 168 -2.32 3.09 6.52
N ARG A 169 -1.99 1.82 6.76
CA ARG A 169 -2.96 0.77 7.10
C ARG A 169 -3.66 1.05 8.43
N LEU A 170 -2.90 1.45 9.45
CA LEU A 170 -3.46 1.83 10.76
C LEU A 170 -4.36 3.05 10.63
N VAL A 171 -3.94 4.07 9.90
CA VAL A 171 -4.77 5.26 9.64
C VAL A 171 -6.06 4.84 8.96
N LEU A 172 -6.00 4.03 7.89
CA LEU A 172 -7.17 3.60 7.13
C LEU A 172 -8.24 2.94 8.03
N VAL A 173 -7.85 1.90 8.77
CA VAL A 173 -8.82 1.14 9.58
C VAL A 173 -9.29 1.92 10.80
N THR A 174 -8.42 2.70 11.45
CA THR A 174 -8.81 3.45 12.65
C THR A 174 -9.64 4.68 12.31
N VAL A 175 -9.36 5.37 11.21
CA VAL A 175 -10.16 6.50 10.73
C VAL A 175 -11.53 6.02 10.23
N LEU A 176 -11.60 4.90 9.50
CA LEU A 176 -12.90 4.32 9.10
C LEU A 176 -13.74 3.96 10.33
N CYS A 177 -13.11 3.27 11.28
CA CYS A 177 -13.78 2.85 12.51
C CYS A 177 -14.34 4.04 13.29
N ASP A 178 -13.53 5.08 13.42
CA ASP A 178 -13.87 6.31 14.10
C ASP A 178 -14.95 7.13 13.35
N ALA A 179 -14.89 7.20 12.01
CA ALA A 179 -15.90 7.88 11.20
C ALA A 179 -17.29 7.25 11.39
N VAL A 180 -17.37 5.92 11.31
CA VAL A 180 -18.64 5.21 11.47
C VAL A 180 -19.13 5.20 12.91
N GLU A 181 -18.23 5.07 13.90
CA GLU A 181 -18.61 5.18 15.32
C GLU A 181 -19.26 6.53 15.61
N GLN A 182 -18.68 7.62 15.14
CA GLN A 182 -19.25 8.95 15.37
C GLN A 182 -20.59 9.14 14.67
N SER A 183 -20.71 8.68 13.42
CA SER A 183 -21.95 8.85 12.65
C SER A 183 -23.11 8.00 13.20
N THR A 184 -22.82 6.88 13.86
CA THR A 184 -23.84 5.95 14.37
C THR A 184 -24.03 6.02 15.88
N GLY A 185 -23.10 6.65 16.61
CA GLY A 185 -23.05 6.64 18.08
C GLY A 185 -22.63 5.30 18.69
N SER A 186 -22.21 4.32 17.89
CA SER A 186 -21.92 2.96 18.35
C SER A 186 -20.48 2.53 18.05
N SER A 187 -19.73 2.21 19.09
CA SER A 187 -18.35 1.67 18.97
C SER A 187 -18.31 0.37 18.15
N ARG A 188 -19.35 -0.45 18.28
CA ARG A 188 -19.51 -1.71 17.55
C ARG A 188 -19.70 -1.46 16.05
N ALA A 189 -20.48 -0.45 15.66
CA ALA A 189 -20.67 -0.10 14.25
C ALA A 189 -19.33 0.21 13.58
N GLY A 190 -18.48 0.99 14.26
CA GLY A 190 -17.14 1.30 13.77
C GLY A 190 -16.32 0.04 13.46
N GLY A 191 -16.33 -0.95 14.34
CA GLY A 191 -15.62 -2.21 14.11
C GLY A 191 -16.21 -3.03 12.97
N LEU A 192 -17.55 -3.13 12.89
CA LEU A 192 -18.24 -3.86 11.83
C LEU A 192 -18.01 -3.24 10.45
N ALA A 193 -17.94 -1.91 10.35
CA ALA A 193 -17.63 -1.24 9.09
C ALA A 193 -16.23 -1.61 8.57
N VAL A 194 -15.24 -1.70 9.47
CA VAL A 194 -13.89 -2.17 9.10
C VAL A 194 -13.91 -3.64 8.67
N ALA A 195 -14.67 -4.49 9.36
CA ALA A 195 -14.78 -5.89 8.97
C ALA A 195 -15.42 -6.06 7.58
N VAL A 196 -16.46 -5.29 7.25
CA VAL A 196 -17.04 -5.30 5.90
C VAL A 196 -16.09 -4.70 4.88
N TYR A 197 -15.38 -3.62 5.22
CA TYR A 197 -14.36 -3.05 4.34
C TYR A 197 -13.24 -4.06 4.05
N ALA A 198 -12.90 -4.91 5.02
CA ALA A 198 -11.90 -5.95 4.84
C ALA A 198 -12.27 -7.01 3.78
N ILE A 199 -13.56 -7.15 3.45
CA ILE A 199 -14.07 -8.03 2.38
C ILE A 199 -13.80 -7.44 0.98
N SER A 200 -13.38 -6.17 0.89
CA SER A 200 -13.01 -5.54 -0.38
C SER A 200 -11.88 -6.33 -1.06
N PRO A 201 -11.91 -6.50 -2.39
CA PRO A 201 -10.87 -7.23 -3.09
C PRO A 201 -9.48 -6.61 -2.90
N GLN A 202 -9.43 -5.27 -2.85
CA GLN A 202 -8.18 -4.53 -2.71
C GLN A 202 -7.65 -4.51 -1.28
N PHE A 203 -8.37 -5.04 -0.29
CA PHE A 203 -8.00 -4.89 1.11
C PHE A 203 -6.71 -5.62 1.47
N VAL A 204 -6.53 -6.88 1.04
CA VAL A 204 -5.34 -7.67 1.42
C VAL A 204 -4.15 -7.32 0.53
N PHE A 205 -4.36 -7.25 -0.78
CA PHE A 205 -3.33 -7.06 -1.79
C PHE A 205 -2.97 -5.58 -2.01
N PHE A 206 -3.71 -4.89 -2.88
CA PHE A 206 -3.30 -3.59 -3.42
C PHE A 206 -3.22 -2.48 -2.36
N ASN A 207 -4.17 -2.42 -1.43
CA ASN A 207 -4.13 -1.46 -0.31
C ASN A 207 -3.10 -1.84 0.79
N SER A 208 -2.26 -2.85 0.54
CA SER A 208 -1.10 -3.24 1.35
C SER A 208 0.22 -3.18 0.56
N GLN A 209 0.21 -2.77 -0.71
CA GLN A 209 1.40 -2.60 -1.52
C GLN A 209 2.10 -1.27 -1.24
N TYR A 210 3.39 -1.20 -1.57
CA TYR A 210 4.13 0.05 -1.70
C TYR A 210 3.72 0.79 -2.98
N ALA A 211 2.48 1.28 -2.96
CA ALA A 211 1.89 2.06 -4.03
C ALA A 211 1.25 3.32 -3.46
N TYR A 212 1.32 4.42 -4.19
CA TYR A 212 0.78 5.72 -3.76
C TYR A 212 -0.71 5.70 -3.35
N GLN A 213 -1.52 4.76 -3.85
CA GLN A 213 -2.92 4.60 -3.42
C GLN A 213 -3.04 4.20 -1.94
N THR A 214 -2.10 3.40 -1.43
CA THR A 214 -2.06 2.93 -0.04
C THR A 214 -2.04 4.10 0.95
N VAL A 215 -1.37 5.20 0.61
CA VAL A 215 -1.35 6.44 1.41
C VAL A 215 -2.55 7.34 1.07
N ALA A 216 -2.95 7.39 -0.19
CA ALA A 216 -4.01 8.30 -0.64
C ALA A 216 -5.39 8.02 -0.03
N ILE A 217 -5.83 6.75 0.02
CA ILE A 217 -7.14 6.38 0.58
C ILE A 217 -7.30 6.82 2.04
N PRO A 218 -6.37 6.51 2.96
CA PRO A 218 -6.49 6.96 4.35
C PRO A 218 -6.53 8.49 4.49
N LEU A 219 -5.77 9.23 3.67
CA LEU A 219 -5.78 10.69 3.68
C LEU A 219 -7.12 11.26 3.20
N ALA A 220 -7.69 10.71 2.12
CA ALA A 220 -9.01 11.07 1.64
C ALA A 220 -10.08 10.81 2.72
N LEU A 221 -10.08 9.62 3.32
CA LEU A 221 -11.03 9.26 4.36
C LEU A 221 -10.90 10.14 5.62
N ALA A 222 -9.67 10.50 6.00
CA ALA A 222 -9.41 11.41 7.10
C ALA A 222 -9.95 12.82 6.82
N ALA A 223 -9.73 13.35 5.62
CA ALA A 223 -10.30 14.63 5.20
C ALA A 223 -11.83 14.62 5.26
N LEU A 224 -12.46 13.56 4.73
CA LEU A 224 -13.92 13.40 4.79
C LEU A 224 -14.43 13.36 6.23
N ASN A 225 -13.81 12.58 7.11
CA ASN A 225 -14.21 12.48 8.52
C ASN A 225 -14.01 13.82 9.27
N LEU A 226 -12.94 14.56 9.00
CA LEU A 226 -12.75 15.91 9.54
C LEU A 226 -13.85 16.89 9.10
N ILE A 227 -14.28 16.81 7.83
CA ILE A 227 -15.39 17.62 7.31
C ILE A 227 -16.73 17.18 7.94
N VAL A 228 -16.98 15.89 8.12
CA VAL A 228 -18.15 15.36 8.85
C VAL A 228 -18.20 15.98 10.25
N ARG A 229 -17.08 15.97 10.99
CA ARG A 229 -16.99 16.57 12.32
C ARG A 229 -17.22 18.08 12.31
N ALA A 230 -16.67 18.78 11.31
CA ALA A 230 -16.79 20.23 11.21
C ALA A 230 -18.26 20.66 11.09
N ARG A 231 -19.10 19.86 10.42
CA ARG A 231 -20.55 20.10 10.31
C ARG A 231 -21.30 20.16 11.64
N LEU A 232 -20.78 19.48 12.66
CA LEU A 232 -21.45 19.30 13.96
C LEU A 232 -20.73 20.05 15.09
N SER A 233 -19.68 20.82 14.77
CA SER A 233 -18.83 21.46 15.77
C SER A 233 -19.06 22.96 15.83
N ASP A 234 -19.15 23.51 17.05
CA ASP A 234 -19.15 24.95 17.28
C ASP A 234 -17.82 25.63 16.89
N LYS A 235 -16.74 24.85 16.75
CA LYS A 235 -15.39 25.33 16.41
C LYS A 235 -14.86 24.53 15.22
N PRO A 236 -15.33 24.82 13.99
CA PRO A 236 -14.98 24.03 12.82
C PRO A 236 -13.55 24.26 12.32
N LEU A 237 -12.93 25.41 12.61
CA LEU A 237 -11.64 25.81 12.02
C LEU A 237 -10.49 24.80 12.22
N PRO A 238 -10.24 24.23 13.41
CA PRO A 238 -9.21 23.21 13.56
C PRO A 238 -9.47 21.96 12.71
N LEU A 239 -10.74 21.56 12.56
CA LEU A 239 -11.14 20.40 11.78
C LEU A 239 -10.94 20.67 10.28
N LEU A 240 -11.36 21.85 9.80
CA LEU A 240 -11.18 22.29 8.43
C LEU A 240 -9.69 22.46 8.07
N GLY A 241 -8.87 22.99 8.98
CA GLY A 241 -7.42 23.08 8.79
C GLY A 241 -6.76 21.71 8.64
N GLY A 242 -7.13 20.74 9.50
CA GLY A 242 -6.68 19.35 9.35
C GLY A 242 -7.14 18.73 8.03
N ALA A 243 -8.39 18.99 7.61
CA ALA A 243 -8.91 18.49 6.34
C ALA A 243 -8.14 19.07 5.15
N THR A 244 -7.83 20.37 5.16
CA THR A 244 -7.01 21.01 4.12
C THR A 244 -5.61 20.40 4.04
N VAL A 245 -4.95 20.14 5.17
CA VAL A 245 -3.64 19.47 5.19
C VAL A 245 -3.73 18.08 4.56
N CYS A 246 -4.73 17.27 4.92
CA CYS A 246 -4.95 15.96 4.31
C CYS A 246 -5.27 16.04 2.81
N LEU A 247 -6.08 17.00 2.37
CA LEU A 247 -6.46 17.18 0.96
C LEU A 247 -5.27 17.65 0.11
N PHE A 248 -4.40 18.50 0.64
CA PHE A 248 -3.20 18.93 -0.06
C PHE A 248 -2.16 17.80 -0.14
N ALA A 249 -1.95 17.07 0.97
CA ALA A 249 -1.10 15.88 0.96
C ALA A 249 -1.64 14.80 -0.02
N LEU A 250 -2.96 14.64 -0.11
CA LEU A 250 -3.60 13.76 -1.09
C LEU A 250 -3.30 14.21 -2.53
N ALA A 251 -3.43 15.51 -2.83
CA ALA A 251 -3.19 16.09 -4.16
C ALA A 251 -1.76 15.83 -4.66
N VAL A 252 -0.76 15.87 -3.79
CA VAL A 252 0.64 15.60 -4.14
C VAL A 252 1.00 14.11 -4.11
N THR A 253 0.09 13.24 -3.64
CA THR A 253 0.32 11.78 -3.52
C THR A 253 -0.36 11.00 -4.63
N HIS A 254 -1.61 11.32 -5.00
CA HIS A 254 -2.34 10.49 -5.96
C HIS A 254 -3.44 11.26 -6.68
N HIS A 255 -3.25 11.49 -7.98
CA HIS A 255 -4.18 12.27 -8.80
C HIS A 255 -5.60 11.68 -8.86
N VAL A 256 -5.77 10.38 -9.17
CA VAL A 256 -7.13 9.81 -9.34
C VAL A 256 -7.94 9.92 -8.05
N THR A 257 -7.42 9.44 -6.92
CA THR A 257 -8.04 9.59 -5.60
C THR A 257 -8.32 11.06 -5.25
N SER A 258 -7.46 12.00 -5.64
CA SER A 258 -7.69 13.44 -5.44
C SER A 258 -8.91 13.94 -6.23
N PHE A 259 -8.99 13.63 -7.53
CA PHE A 259 -10.12 13.99 -8.38
C PHE A 259 -11.42 13.33 -7.92
N LEU A 260 -11.39 12.04 -7.56
CA LEU A 260 -12.56 11.33 -7.02
C LEU A 260 -13.04 11.94 -5.70
N THR A 261 -12.11 12.31 -4.81
CA THR A 261 -12.43 12.96 -3.54
C THR A 261 -13.03 14.34 -3.75
N ALA A 262 -12.44 15.14 -4.65
CA ALA A 262 -12.97 16.46 -5.01
C ALA A 262 -14.38 16.36 -5.62
N PHE A 263 -14.59 15.42 -6.54
CA PHE A 263 -15.89 15.17 -7.17
C PHE A 263 -16.93 14.70 -6.14
N PHE A 264 -16.57 13.78 -5.26
CA PHE A 264 -17.45 13.33 -4.18
C PHE A 264 -17.86 14.48 -3.26
N LEU A 265 -16.89 15.30 -2.81
CA LEU A 265 -17.17 16.46 -1.95
C LEU A 265 -18.04 17.49 -2.64
N PHE A 266 -17.84 17.70 -3.94
CA PHE A 266 -18.69 18.56 -4.76
C PHE A 266 -20.14 18.04 -4.78
N LEU A 267 -20.37 16.77 -5.14
CA LEU A 267 -21.71 16.18 -5.14
C LEU A 267 -22.36 16.20 -3.76
N TRP A 268 -21.59 15.92 -2.72
CA TRP A 268 -22.09 15.97 -1.35
C TRP A 268 -22.48 17.39 -0.94
N SER A 269 -21.74 18.42 -1.38
CA SER A 269 -22.11 19.82 -1.12
C SER A 269 -23.44 20.21 -1.76
N LEU A 270 -23.78 19.61 -2.92
CA LEU A 270 -25.06 19.82 -3.59
C LEU A 270 -26.22 19.11 -2.89
N ALA A 271 -25.95 17.95 -2.30
CA ALA A 271 -26.95 17.15 -1.59
C ALA A 271 -27.29 17.68 -0.19
N GLU A 272 -26.41 18.49 0.41
CA GLU A 272 -26.60 19.07 1.75
C GLU A 272 -27.29 20.44 1.71
N ARG A 273 -27.88 20.84 2.85
CA ARG A 273 -28.59 22.13 3.00
C ARG A 273 -28.11 22.89 4.24
N GLY A 274 -28.40 24.20 4.29
CA GLY A 274 -28.10 25.07 5.43
C GLY A 274 -26.60 25.22 5.74
N GLN A 275 -26.25 25.45 7.00
CA GLN A 275 -24.85 25.61 7.43
C GLN A 275 -23.99 24.36 7.19
N MET A 276 -24.59 23.16 7.16
CA MET A 276 -23.88 21.92 6.85
C MET A 276 -23.30 21.94 5.42
N ARG A 277 -24.02 22.56 4.46
CA ARG A 277 -23.54 22.75 3.09
C ARG A 277 -22.29 23.63 3.03
N LEU A 278 -22.20 24.67 3.86
CA LEU A 278 -21.06 25.60 3.86
C LEU A 278 -19.73 24.86 4.10
N TRP A 279 -19.69 23.99 5.11
CA TRP A 279 -18.46 23.28 5.48
C TRP A 279 -18.09 22.16 4.49
N VAL A 280 -19.08 21.50 3.91
CA VAL A 280 -18.83 20.53 2.81
C VAL A 280 -18.35 21.26 1.56
N ALA A 281 -18.95 22.42 1.24
CA ALA A 281 -18.51 23.26 0.12
C ALA A 281 -17.09 23.80 0.33
N TYR A 282 -16.71 24.20 1.55
CA TYR A 282 -15.32 24.53 1.87
C TYR A 282 -14.40 23.34 1.55
N GLY A 283 -14.77 22.14 2.00
CA GLY A 283 -14.01 20.92 1.72
C GLY A 283 -13.86 20.66 0.21
N ALA A 284 -14.95 20.82 -0.55
CA ALA A 284 -14.94 20.69 -2.01
C ALA A 284 -14.00 21.72 -2.66
N CYS A 285 -14.11 23.00 -2.28
CA CYS A 285 -13.22 24.05 -2.77
C CYS A 285 -11.76 23.78 -2.42
N ALA A 286 -11.46 23.35 -1.19
CA ALA A 286 -10.11 23.00 -0.76
C ALA A 286 -9.54 21.81 -1.54
N ALA A 287 -10.35 20.78 -1.80
CA ALA A 287 -9.96 19.61 -2.57
C ALA A 287 -9.68 19.99 -4.04
N ILE A 288 -10.59 20.75 -4.66
CA ILE A 288 -10.46 21.25 -6.04
C ILE A 288 -9.22 22.14 -6.16
N ALA A 289 -9.07 23.12 -5.26
CA ALA A 289 -7.92 24.03 -5.25
C ALA A 289 -6.61 23.27 -5.09
N SER A 290 -6.52 22.35 -4.12
CA SER A 290 -5.31 21.54 -3.91
C SER A 290 -4.94 20.72 -5.14
N THR A 291 -5.94 20.05 -5.74
CA THR A 291 -5.76 19.21 -6.93
C THR A 291 -5.33 20.03 -8.14
N ILE A 292 -5.98 21.17 -8.39
CA ILE A 292 -5.67 22.06 -9.51
C ILE A 292 -4.30 22.71 -9.31
N VAL A 293 -3.98 23.21 -8.12
CA VAL A 293 -2.68 23.84 -7.82
C VAL A 293 -1.55 22.86 -8.10
N TRP A 294 -1.63 21.62 -7.61
CA TRP A 294 -0.59 20.64 -7.89
C TRP A 294 -0.54 20.22 -9.37
N ALA A 295 -1.70 20.03 -10.01
CA ALA A 295 -1.76 19.72 -11.44
C ALA A 295 -1.15 20.84 -12.31
N ILE A 296 -1.31 22.11 -11.92
CA ILE A 296 -0.69 23.27 -12.59
C ILE A 296 0.82 23.26 -12.40
N VAL A 297 1.33 22.97 -11.19
CA VAL A 297 2.78 22.78 -10.96
C VAL A 297 3.32 21.72 -11.92
N GLN A 298 2.53 20.68 -12.16
CA GLN A 298 2.87 19.61 -13.07
C GLN A 298 2.43 19.83 -14.53
N ARG A 299 2.26 21.09 -14.99
CA ARG A 299 1.63 21.51 -16.27
C ARG A 299 1.80 20.59 -17.49
N ARG A 300 2.97 19.97 -17.69
CA ARG A 300 3.22 19.00 -18.78
C ARG A 300 2.38 17.71 -18.69
N LEU A 301 1.95 17.29 -17.48
CA LEU A 301 1.03 16.15 -17.27
C LEU A 301 -0.34 16.39 -17.92
N LEU A 302 -0.86 17.62 -17.88
CA LEU A 302 -2.22 17.91 -18.33
C LEU A 302 -2.42 17.63 -19.83
N THR A 303 -1.39 17.83 -20.65
CA THR A 303 -1.46 17.60 -22.10
C THR A 303 -1.03 16.20 -22.52
N ASP A 304 0.05 15.67 -21.95
CA ASP A 304 0.70 14.47 -22.50
C ASP A 304 0.22 13.16 -21.85
N TYR A 305 -0.22 13.22 -20.59
CA TYR A 305 -0.63 12.04 -19.82
C TYR A 305 -2.15 11.82 -19.83
N PHE A 306 -2.94 12.88 -19.65
CA PHE A 306 -4.40 12.74 -19.62
C PHE A 306 -5.01 12.49 -20.99
N LYS A 307 -4.43 13.02 -22.08
CA LYS A 307 -4.96 12.82 -23.43
C LYS A 307 -4.94 11.34 -23.83
N PRO A 308 -3.82 10.59 -23.73
CA PRO A 308 -3.82 9.16 -23.98
C PRO A 308 -4.73 8.37 -23.03
N ILE A 309 -4.90 8.77 -21.77
CA ILE A 309 -5.81 8.07 -20.84
C ILE A 309 -7.26 8.31 -21.21
N ILE A 310 -7.63 9.52 -21.63
CA ILE A 310 -8.98 9.82 -22.12
C ILE A 310 -9.24 9.07 -23.43
N ASP A 311 -8.25 9.05 -24.33
CA ASP A 311 -8.30 8.32 -25.59
C ASP A 311 -8.37 6.80 -25.36
N ASP A 312 -7.63 6.28 -24.37
CA ASP A 312 -7.66 4.87 -23.96
C ASP A 312 -8.98 4.54 -23.28
N VAL A 313 -9.49 5.35 -22.35
CA VAL A 313 -10.85 5.18 -21.78
C VAL A 313 -11.91 5.21 -22.88
N ALA A 314 -11.81 6.10 -23.87
CA ALA A 314 -12.71 6.15 -25.01
C ALA A 314 -12.55 4.91 -25.94
N ALA A 315 -11.34 4.42 -26.15
CA ALA A 315 -11.05 3.19 -26.89
C ALA A 315 -11.48 1.92 -26.14
N GLN A 316 -11.45 1.96 -24.81
CA GLN A 316 -11.93 0.91 -23.91
C GLN A 316 -13.44 0.71 -24.01
N PHE A 317 -14.20 1.75 -24.41
CA PHE A 317 -15.62 1.64 -24.74
C PHE A 317 -15.91 1.19 -26.19
N ARG A 318 -14.90 1.11 -27.07
CA ARG A 318 -15.07 0.85 -28.51
C ARG A 318 -14.55 -0.52 -29.00
N GLY A 319 -13.79 -1.27 -28.19
CA GLY A 319 -13.35 -2.63 -28.57
C GLY A 319 -12.50 -3.37 -27.52
N GLY A 320 -12.58 -4.71 -27.52
CA GLY A 320 -11.74 -5.60 -26.70
C GLY A 320 -12.13 -7.08 -26.86
N GLU A 321 -11.12 -7.97 -26.82
CA GLU A 321 -11.33 -9.42 -26.87
C GLU A 321 -12.00 -9.94 -25.57
N ARG A 322 -12.90 -10.92 -25.72
CA ARG A 322 -13.55 -11.56 -24.57
C ARG A 322 -12.53 -12.47 -23.87
N ARG A 323 -12.18 -12.15 -22.63
CA ARG A 323 -11.46 -13.08 -21.74
C ARG A 323 -12.33 -14.32 -21.48
N GLU A 324 -11.73 -15.51 -21.56
CA GLU A 324 -12.37 -16.72 -21.07
C GLU A 324 -12.56 -16.64 -19.55
N LEU A 325 -13.76 -16.97 -19.07
CA LEU A 325 -14.07 -16.94 -17.65
C LEU A 325 -13.16 -17.90 -16.88
N PHE A 326 -12.63 -17.43 -15.76
CA PHE A 326 -11.76 -18.21 -14.87
C PHE A 326 -10.44 -18.68 -15.49
N LYS A 327 -9.96 -18.06 -16.57
CA LYS A 327 -8.60 -18.29 -17.08
C LYS A 327 -7.81 -16.99 -17.12
N ASP A 328 -6.51 -17.09 -16.88
CA ASP A 328 -5.59 -16.00 -17.20
C ASP A 328 -5.25 -15.97 -18.70
N SER A 329 -4.46 -14.98 -19.11
CA SER A 329 -4.13 -14.78 -20.53
C SER A 329 -3.29 -15.92 -21.11
N ALA A 330 -2.56 -16.66 -20.28
CA ALA A 330 -1.81 -17.86 -20.68
C ALA A 330 -2.71 -19.12 -20.76
N GLY A 331 -4.00 -19.00 -20.43
CA GLY A 331 -4.95 -20.10 -20.43
C GLY A 331 -4.96 -20.93 -19.14
N THR A 332 -4.24 -20.49 -18.10
CA THR A 332 -4.22 -21.17 -16.80
C THR A 332 -5.57 -20.99 -16.12
N ALA A 333 -6.28 -22.10 -15.93
CA ALA A 333 -7.56 -22.08 -15.25
C ALA A 333 -7.39 -21.83 -13.74
N ALA A 334 -8.21 -20.92 -13.21
CA ALA A 334 -8.40 -20.76 -11.79
C ALA A 334 -8.85 -22.11 -11.20
N ARG A 335 -8.33 -22.46 -10.04
CA ARG A 335 -8.67 -23.71 -9.36
C ARG A 335 -10.16 -23.75 -9.01
N SER A 336 -10.73 -24.95 -8.88
CA SER A 336 -12.15 -25.13 -8.55
C SER A 336 -12.57 -24.37 -7.28
N LEU A 337 -11.77 -24.39 -6.22
CA LEU A 337 -12.04 -23.62 -5.00
C LEU A 337 -12.12 -22.11 -5.25
N ASP A 338 -11.20 -21.55 -6.05
CA ASP A 338 -11.21 -20.13 -6.40
C ASP A 338 -12.46 -19.78 -7.20
N GLN A 339 -12.85 -20.62 -8.17
CA GLN A 339 -14.08 -20.44 -8.93
C GLN A 339 -15.32 -20.40 -8.01
N TYR A 340 -15.43 -21.34 -7.07
CA TYR A 340 -16.53 -21.37 -6.10
C TYR A 340 -16.53 -20.14 -5.19
N LEU A 341 -15.36 -19.72 -4.70
CA LEU A 341 -15.21 -18.53 -3.86
C LEU A 341 -15.63 -17.26 -4.61
N LEU A 342 -15.26 -17.12 -5.88
CA LEU A 342 -15.62 -15.96 -6.72
C LEU A 342 -17.12 -15.90 -7.01
N ILE A 343 -17.74 -17.04 -7.35
CA ILE A 343 -19.20 -17.12 -7.56
C ILE A 343 -19.94 -16.82 -6.26
N TYR A 344 -19.51 -17.44 -5.16
CA TYR A 344 -20.05 -17.19 -3.83
C TYR A 344 -19.94 -15.71 -3.45
N TYR A 345 -18.78 -15.10 -3.69
CA TYR A 345 -18.51 -13.69 -3.41
C TYR A 345 -19.45 -12.76 -4.16
N ALA A 346 -19.62 -12.97 -5.46
CA ALA A 346 -20.54 -12.18 -6.27
C ALA A 346 -22.00 -12.35 -5.79
N ALA A 347 -22.41 -13.58 -5.48
CA ALA A 347 -23.74 -13.88 -4.98
C ALA A 347 -24.03 -13.25 -3.61
N ILE A 348 -23.13 -13.45 -2.63
CA ILE A 348 -23.35 -12.96 -1.26
C ILE A 348 -23.34 -11.43 -1.20
N LEU A 349 -22.49 -10.75 -1.99
CA LEU A 349 -22.50 -9.29 -2.08
C LEU A 349 -23.77 -8.77 -2.74
N SER A 350 -24.23 -9.42 -3.82
CA SER A 350 -25.48 -9.05 -4.49
C SER A 350 -26.68 -9.19 -3.57
N LEU A 351 -26.76 -10.31 -2.83
CA LEU A 351 -27.80 -10.55 -1.83
C LEU A 351 -27.71 -9.54 -0.67
N LEU A 352 -26.50 -9.24 -0.19
CA LEU A 352 -26.29 -8.26 0.87
C LEU A 352 -26.77 -6.88 0.44
N VAL A 353 -26.35 -6.40 -0.74
CA VAL A 353 -26.76 -5.10 -1.28
C VAL A 353 -28.27 -5.06 -1.50
N ALA A 354 -28.86 -6.12 -2.07
CA ALA A 354 -30.31 -6.22 -2.23
C ALA A 354 -31.04 -6.13 -0.88
N ALA A 355 -30.57 -6.83 0.15
CA ALA A 355 -31.15 -6.76 1.49
C ALA A 355 -31.05 -5.35 2.09
N LEU A 356 -29.89 -4.68 1.95
CA LEU A 356 -29.71 -3.30 2.39
C LEU A 356 -30.65 -2.33 1.65
N LEU A 357 -30.80 -2.47 0.33
CA LEU A 357 -31.72 -1.65 -0.47
C LEU A 357 -33.18 -1.88 -0.06
N LEU A 358 -33.60 -3.13 0.16
CA LEU A 358 -34.95 -3.45 0.64
C LEU A 358 -35.22 -2.85 2.02
N LEU A 359 -34.25 -2.93 2.94
CA LEU A 359 -34.35 -2.32 4.27
C LEU A 359 -34.46 -0.79 4.17
N TYR A 360 -33.66 -0.18 3.30
CA TYR A 360 -33.71 1.25 3.04
C TYR A 360 -35.09 1.67 2.51
N ILE A 361 -35.61 1.00 1.48
CA ILE A 361 -36.94 1.28 0.90
C ILE A 361 -38.04 1.07 1.95
N ARG A 362 -37.95 0.01 2.77
CA ARG A 362 -38.92 -0.25 3.85
C ARG A 362 -38.95 0.89 4.86
N TRP A 363 -37.80 1.37 5.33
CA TRP A 363 -37.74 2.50 6.25
C TRP A 363 -38.13 3.83 5.60
N TRP A 364 -37.82 4.01 4.32
CA TRP A 364 -38.29 5.15 3.54
C TRP A 364 -39.81 5.23 3.52
N ARG A 365 -40.48 4.13 3.15
CA ARG A 365 -41.95 4.04 3.11
C ARG A 365 -42.62 4.25 4.47
N ARG A 366 -41.93 3.93 5.57
CA ARG A 366 -42.42 4.16 6.94
C ARG A 366 -42.12 5.56 7.49
N GLY A 367 -41.44 6.40 6.72
CA GLY A 367 -40.99 7.72 7.20
C GLY A 367 -39.84 7.67 8.21
N GLU A 368 -39.27 6.49 8.49
CA GLU A 368 -38.18 6.26 9.45
C GLU A 368 -36.78 6.22 8.78
N HIS A 369 -36.64 6.83 7.60
CA HIS A 369 -35.39 6.83 6.84
C HIS A 369 -34.38 7.85 7.37
N TYR A 370 -33.11 7.57 7.11
CA TYR A 370 -32.02 8.54 7.31
C TYR A 370 -32.19 9.69 6.31
N ARG A 371 -32.36 10.92 6.80
CA ARG A 371 -32.65 12.12 5.97
C ARG A 371 -31.40 12.87 5.47
N GLY A 372 -30.20 12.32 5.65
CA GLY A 372 -28.94 12.99 5.28
C GLY A 372 -28.48 12.69 3.85
N GLY A 373 -27.99 13.71 3.15
CA GLY A 373 -27.46 13.57 1.77
C GLY A 373 -26.32 12.56 1.67
N LEU A 374 -25.45 12.50 2.69
CA LEU A 374 -24.38 11.50 2.78
C LEU A 374 -24.91 10.04 2.74
N HIS A 375 -26.02 9.78 3.43
CA HIS A 375 -26.60 8.43 3.49
C HIS A 375 -27.17 8.01 2.14
N LEU A 376 -27.82 8.94 1.42
CA LEU A 376 -28.33 8.71 0.07
C LEU A 376 -27.21 8.39 -0.91
N ILE A 377 -26.12 9.17 -0.87
CA ILE A 377 -24.94 8.93 -1.71
C ILE A 377 -24.34 7.56 -1.38
N ALA A 378 -24.22 7.21 -0.10
CA ALA A 378 -23.73 5.89 0.30
C ALA A 378 -24.60 4.74 -0.24
N VAL A 379 -25.94 4.88 -0.19
CA VAL A 379 -26.88 3.91 -0.77
C VAL A 379 -26.67 3.76 -2.28
N GLY A 380 -26.50 4.86 -3.02
CA GLY A 380 -26.21 4.83 -4.44
C GLY A 380 -24.88 4.14 -4.77
N ILE A 381 -23.81 4.51 -4.05
CA ILE A 381 -22.48 3.92 -4.23
C ILE A 381 -22.51 2.42 -3.94
N ALA A 382 -23.03 1.99 -2.79
CA ALA A 382 -23.11 0.58 -2.44
C ALA A 382 -24.05 -0.20 -3.40
N GLY A 383 -25.13 0.44 -3.84
CA GLY A 383 -26.06 -0.10 -4.84
C GLY A 383 -25.43 -0.39 -6.20
N SER A 384 -24.33 0.28 -6.54
CA SER A 384 -23.60 0.05 -7.80
C SER A 384 -22.73 -1.24 -7.79
N ILE A 385 -22.45 -1.82 -6.62
CA ILE A 385 -21.55 -2.98 -6.49
C ILE A 385 -21.97 -4.17 -7.36
N PRO A 386 -23.24 -4.64 -7.34
CA PRO A 386 -23.66 -5.78 -8.16
C PRO A 386 -23.58 -5.48 -9.66
N VAL A 387 -23.87 -4.24 -10.06
CA VAL A 387 -23.81 -3.79 -11.46
C VAL A 387 -22.37 -3.81 -11.96
N LEU A 388 -21.42 -3.27 -11.16
CA LEU A 388 -20.01 -3.26 -11.50
C LEU A 388 -19.38 -4.66 -11.44
N LEU A 389 -19.84 -5.53 -10.53
CA LEU A 389 -19.47 -6.95 -10.52
C LEU A 389 -19.96 -7.66 -11.78
N ALA A 390 -21.20 -7.42 -12.21
CA ALA A 390 -21.73 -7.99 -13.45
C ALA A 390 -20.99 -7.46 -14.69
N ALA A 391 -20.56 -6.19 -14.66
CA ALA A 391 -19.76 -5.59 -15.73
C ALA A 391 -18.42 -6.31 -15.95
N ARG A 392 -17.91 -7.08 -14.99
CA ARG A 392 -16.68 -7.89 -15.16
C ARG A 392 -16.78 -8.95 -16.27
N VAL A 393 -17.98 -9.33 -16.69
CA VAL A 393 -18.18 -10.24 -17.84
C VAL A 393 -17.86 -9.54 -19.16
N LEU A 394 -17.87 -8.20 -19.18
CA LEU A 394 -17.47 -7.41 -20.34
C LEU A 394 -15.92 -7.36 -20.42
N PRO A 395 -15.33 -7.42 -21.63
CA PRO A 395 -13.88 -7.43 -21.86
C PRO A 395 -13.05 -6.48 -20.99
N LYS A 396 -13.59 -5.29 -20.71
CA LYS A 396 -12.91 -4.21 -19.99
C LYS A 396 -13.65 -3.73 -18.73
N GLY A 397 -14.79 -4.33 -18.38
CA GLY A 397 -15.56 -3.94 -17.18
C GLY A 397 -14.95 -4.45 -15.86
N GLY A 398 -14.05 -5.45 -15.94
CA GLY A 398 -13.25 -5.93 -14.80
C GLY A 398 -12.44 -4.82 -14.12
N GLU A 399 -11.73 -4.06 -14.95
CA GLU A 399 -10.83 -3.01 -14.51
C GLU A 399 -11.56 -1.87 -13.79
N LEU A 400 -12.78 -1.52 -14.24
CA LEU A 400 -13.59 -0.49 -13.58
C LEU A 400 -13.97 -0.89 -12.14
N PHE A 401 -14.37 -2.15 -11.93
CA PHE A 401 -14.66 -2.64 -10.59
C PHE A 401 -13.39 -2.70 -9.73
N ASP A 402 -12.30 -3.22 -10.28
CA ASP A 402 -11.02 -3.33 -9.55
C ASP A 402 -10.55 -1.96 -9.05
N ARG A 403 -10.56 -0.95 -9.92
CA ARG A 403 -10.11 0.42 -9.59
C ARG A 403 -11.05 1.14 -8.62
N SER A 404 -12.35 0.83 -8.61
CA SER A 404 -13.35 1.51 -7.78
C SER A 404 -13.66 0.82 -6.44
N SER A 405 -13.40 -0.48 -6.33
CA SER A 405 -13.80 -1.31 -5.18
C SER A 405 -13.29 -0.81 -3.82
N SER A 406 -12.10 -0.21 -3.76
CA SER A 406 -11.57 0.45 -2.56
C SER A 406 -12.47 1.57 -2.02
N PHE A 407 -13.24 2.24 -2.87
CA PHE A 407 -14.17 3.31 -2.48
C PHE A 407 -15.58 2.77 -2.22
N LEU A 408 -16.04 1.82 -3.05
CA LEU A 408 -17.37 1.21 -2.93
C LEU A 408 -17.58 0.56 -1.55
N PHE A 409 -16.55 -0.11 -1.04
CA PHE A 409 -16.63 -0.85 0.22
C PHE A 409 -16.63 0.06 1.46
N ILE A 410 -16.16 1.31 1.36
CA ILE A 410 -16.31 2.30 2.44
C ILE A 410 -17.81 2.59 2.64
N ALA A 411 -18.54 2.84 1.55
CA ALA A 411 -19.98 3.07 1.59
C ALA A 411 -20.74 1.82 2.06
N LEU A 412 -20.38 0.63 1.54
CA LEU A 412 -20.99 -0.63 1.96
C LEU A 412 -20.79 -0.89 3.46
N GLY A 413 -19.56 -0.70 3.97
CA GLY A 413 -19.24 -0.88 5.39
C GLY A 413 -20.01 0.07 6.29
N TYR A 414 -20.10 1.35 5.91
CA TYR A 414 -20.91 2.35 6.62
C TYR A 414 -22.39 1.96 6.68
N LEU A 415 -22.99 1.58 5.55
CA LEU A 415 -24.42 1.20 5.49
C LEU A 415 -24.71 -0.06 6.29
N PHE A 416 -23.90 -1.11 6.09
CA PHE A 416 -24.06 -2.36 6.80
C PHE A 416 -24.00 -2.15 8.30
N ALA A 417 -22.97 -1.44 8.79
CA ALA A 417 -22.79 -1.18 10.20
C ALA A 417 -23.96 -0.37 10.79
N SER A 418 -24.41 0.67 10.08
CA SER A 418 -25.55 1.49 10.50
C SER A 418 -26.83 0.66 10.64
N TYR A 419 -27.08 -0.25 9.70
CA TYR A 419 -28.30 -1.05 9.68
C TYR A 419 -28.23 -2.21 10.68
N ALA A 420 -27.06 -2.85 10.80
CA ALA A 420 -26.79 -3.92 11.74
C ALA A 420 -27.05 -3.49 13.19
N ILE A 421 -26.58 -2.30 13.59
CA ILE A 421 -26.86 -1.80 14.95
C ILE A 421 -28.34 -1.54 15.17
N ARG A 422 -29.03 -0.95 14.19
CA ARG A 422 -30.48 -0.68 14.29
C ARG A 422 -31.33 -1.96 14.33
N LEU A 423 -30.85 -3.08 13.79
CA LEU A 423 -31.58 -4.34 13.74
C LEU A 423 -31.24 -5.29 14.88
N TRP A 424 -29.94 -5.51 15.14
CA TRP A 424 -29.46 -6.57 16.03
C TRP A 424 -29.04 -6.08 17.41
N TRP A 425 -28.81 -4.77 17.59
CA TRP A 425 -28.38 -4.19 18.87
C TRP A 425 -29.26 -3.01 19.30
N ARG A 426 -30.59 -3.23 19.29
CA ARG A 426 -31.55 -2.26 19.84
C ARG A 426 -31.44 -2.21 21.36
N ALA A 427 -31.54 -1.02 21.94
CA ALA A 427 -31.47 -0.80 23.38
C ALA A 427 -32.55 -1.55 24.17
N ASP A 428 -33.72 -1.77 23.56
CA ASP A 428 -34.91 -2.33 24.22
C ASP A 428 -35.05 -3.86 24.09
N GLN A 429 -34.07 -4.57 23.52
CA GLN A 429 -34.20 -6.02 23.33
C GLN A 429 -33.94 -6.80 24.64
N PRO A 430 -34.87 -7.69 25.05
CA PRO A 430 -34.67 -8.55 26.20
C PRO A 430 -33.46 -9.46 26.01
N ARG A 431 -32.72 -9.74 27.10
CA ARG A 431 -31.53 -10.57 27.03
C ARG A 431 -31.92 -12.02 26.74
N PRO A 432 -31.31 -12.67 25.73
CA PRO A 432 -31.62 -14.05 25.39
C PRO A 432 -31.25 -15.01 26.54
N ARG A 433 -32.05 -16.06 26.75
CA ARG A 433 -31.87 -17.06 27.83
C ARG A 433 -31.80 -18.49 27.27
N GLY A 434 -30.98 -19.35 27.88
CA GLY A 434 -30.96 -20.79 27.64
C GLY A 434 -30.73 -21.19 26.18
N GLU A 435 -31.69 -21.89 25.58
CA GLU A 435 -31.65 -22.38 24.19
C GLU A 435 -31.49 -21.25 23.16
N GLU A 436 -31.98 -20.07 23.45
CA GLU A 436 -31.86 -18.90 22.57
C GLU A 436 -30.40 -18.46 22.43
N LEU A 437 -29.59 -18.57 23.49
CA LEU A 437 -28.15 -18.32 23.44
C LEU A 437 -27.45 -19.36 22.56
N ARG A 438 -27.80 -20.64 22.69
CA ARG A 438 -27.22 -21.71 21.86
C ARG A 438 -27.55 -21.52 20.39
N ARG A 439 -28.79 -21.13 20.07
CA ARG A 439 -29.21 -20.81 18.69
C ARG A 439 -28.46 -19.59 18.15
N LEU A 440 -28.29 -18.54 18.96
CA LEU A 440 -27.53 -17.36 18.58
C LEU A 440 -26.05 -17.67 18.34
N ASP A 441 -25.44 -18.55 19.13
CA ASP A 441 -24.06 -18.98 18.93
C ASP A 441 -23.89 -19.79 17.65
N VAL A 442 -24.85 -20.67 17.32
CA VAL A 442 -24.86 -21.40 16.03
C VAL A 442 -25.02 -20.43 14.86
N VAL A 443 -25.99 -19.51 14.92
CA VAL A 443 -26.22 -18.50 13.87
C VAL A 443 -24.98 -17.62 13.70
N ARG A 444 -24.34 -17.22 14.80
CA ARG A 444 -23.10 -16.44 14.80
C ARG A 444 -21.96 -17.23 14.18
N GLY A 445 -21.82 -18.53 14.51
CA GLY A 445 -20.83 -19.42 13.91
C GLY A 445 -21.01 -19.54 12.40
N VAL A 446 -22.24 -19.77 11.92
CA VAL A 446 -22.57 -19.79 10.48
C VAL A 446 -22.24 -18.44 9.83
N ALA A 447 -22.61 -17.33 10.47
CA ALA A 447 -22.29 -15.99 9.96
C ALA A 447 -20.77 -15.74 9.88
N MET A 448 -19.96 -16.26 10.81
CA MET A 448 -18.50 -16.19 10.73
C MET A 448 -17.98 -16.94 9.51
N VAL A 449 -18.45 -18.18 9.28
CA VAL A 449 -18.02 -18.99 8.14
C VAL A 449 -18.38 -18.31 6.82
N LEU A 450 -19.62 -17.86 6.67
CA LEU A 450 -20.07 -17.13 5.48
C LEU A 450 -19.26 -15.85 5.25
N SER A 451 -19.01 -15.08 6.32
CA SER A 451 -18.21 -13.86 6.21
C SER A 451 -16.74 -14.15 5.89
N ALA A 452 -16.18 -15.24 6.39
CA ALA A 452 -14.81 -15.67 6.09
C ALA A 452 -14.68 -16.13 4.64
N LEU A 453 -15.67 -16.85 4.12
CA LEU A 453 -15.73 -17.21 2.70
C LEU A 453 -15.87 -15.97 1.82
N ALA A 454 -16.63 -14.96 2.26
CA ALA A 454 -16.74 -13.69 1.54
C ALA A 454 -15.40 -12.93 1.57
N PHE A 455 -14.73 -12.90 2.71
CA PHE A 455 -13.38 -12.33 2.84
C PHE A 455 -12.37 -13.02 1.92
N LEU A 456 -12.37 -14.37 1.89
CA LEU A 456 -11.52 -15.15 0.99
C LEU A 456 -11.88 -14.92 -0.48
N GLY A 457 -13.16 -14.81 -0.82
CA GLY A 457 -13.59 -14.50 -2.18
C GLY A 457 -13.14 -13.11 -2.64
N GLY A 458 -13.17 -12.12 -1.75
CA GLY A 458 -12.58 -10.79 -1.99
C GLY A 458 -11.08 -10.89 -2.21
N TYR A 459 -10.38 -11.57 -1.30
CA TYR A 459 -8.94 -11.83 -1.43
C TYR A 459 -8.60 -12.47 -2.79
N VAL A 460 -9.23 -13.59 -3.14
CA VAL A 460 -9.02 -14.29 -4.42
C VAL A 460 -9.28 -13.37 -5.61
N LEU A 461 -10.35 -12.56 -5.57
CA LEU A 461 -10.66 -11.63 -6.66
C LEU A 461 -9.59 -10.54 -6.81
N GLY A 462 -9.09 -9.98 -5.70
CA GLY A 462 -8.20 -8.82 -5.73
C GLY A 462 -6.71 -9.16 -5.84
N SER A 463 -6.27 -10.29 -5.29
CA SER A 463 -4.86 -10.72 -5.36
C SER A 463 -4.54 -11.54 -6.62
N GLY A 464 -5.54 -11.81 -7.46
CA GLY A 464 -5.37 -12.57 -8.69
C GLY A 464 -5.25 -14.09 -8.48
N PRO A 465 -4.77 -14.82 -9.51
CA PRO A 465 -4.70 -16.28 -9.52
C PRO A 465 -3.74 -16.84 -8.46
N SER A 466 -3.83 -18.15 -8.18
CA SER A 466 -3.12 -18.74 -7.04
C SER A 466 -1.59 -18.63 -7.12
N TRP A 467 -1.03 -18.63 -8.33
CA TRP A 467 0.40 -18.45 -8.56
C TRP A 467 0.93 -17.05 -8.18
N GLN A 468 0.06 -16.04 -8.09
CA GLN A 468 0.41 -14.67 -7.66
C GLN A 468 0.42 -14.53 -6.12
N ARG A 469 -0.31 -15.40 -5.42
CA ARG A 469 -0.54 -15.30 -3.97
C ARG A 469 0.55 -15.92 -3.11
N LEU A 470 1.28 -16.89 -3.68
CA LEU A 470 2.35 -17.63 -3.01
C LEU A 470 3.55 -17.80 -3.95
N PRO A 471 4.78 -17.82 -3.42
CA PRO A 471 5.98 -18.05 -4.23
C PRO A 471 6.00 -19.45 -4.85
N GLY A 472 6.94 -19.70 -5.76
CA GLY A 472 7.20 -21.02 -6.33
C GLY A 472 8.08 -20.93 -7.57
N SER A 473 8.04 -21.98 -8.42
CA SER A 473 8.78 -22.05 -9.69
C SER A 473 8.57 -20.83 -10.58
N TYR A 474 9.55 -20.57 -11.46
CA TYR A 474 9.42 -19.54 -12.48
C TYR A 474 8.13 -19.69 -13.31
N LEU A 475 7.54 -18.55 -13.67
CA LEU A 475 6.46 -18.42 -14.66
C LEU A 475 6.75 -17.18 -15.52
N VAL A 476 6.38 -17.22 -16.79
CA VAL A 476 6.68 -16.18 -17.79
C VAL A 476 5.80 -14.95 -17.62
N ALA A 477 6.43 -13.78 -17.49
CA ALA A 477 5.77 -12.49 -17.35
C ALA A 477 4.66 -12.50 -16.28
N ALA A 478 4.99 -13.03 -15.11
CA ALA A 478 4.10 -13.36 -14.00
C ALA A 478 4.54 -12.67 -12.69
N ASP A 479 4.95 -11.39 -12.78
CA ASP A 479 5.43 -10.55 -11.68
C ASP A 479 6.39 -11.30 -10.74
N ALA A 480 5.95 -11.56 -9.50
CA ALA A 480 6.72 -12.19 -8.44
C ALA A 480 7.33 -13.55 -8.86
N ARG A 481 6.69 -14.27 -9.79
CA ARG A 481 7.17 -15.57 -10.29
C ARG A 481 8.23 -15.43 -11.39
N SER A 482 8.40 -14.25 -11.99
CA SER A 482 9.50 -13.98 -12.95
C SER A 482 10.68 -13.23 -12.31
N MET A 483 10.51 -12.73 -11.08
CA MET A 483 11.58 -12.13 -10.26
C MET A 483 12.34 -13.21 -9.45
N ASP A 484 12.80 -14.25 -10.12
CA ASP A 484 13.51 -15.36 -9.48
C ASP A 484 15.01 -15.10 -9.29
N SER A 485 15.72 -16.06 -8.69
CA SER A 485 17.15 -15.90 -8.39
C SER A 485 18.03 -15.72 -9.63
N GLU A 486 17.66 -16.28 -10.78
CA GLU A 486 18.36 -16.07 -12.05
C GLU A 486 18.27 -14.61 -12.52
N THR A 487 17.04 -14.06 -12.56
CA THR A 487 16.81 -12.65 -12.91
C THR A 487 17.49 -11.70 -11.92
N LEU A 488 17.38 -11.98 -10.62
CA LEU A 488 18.00 -11.15 -9.57
C LEU A 488 19.53 -11.18 -9.63
N ALA A 489 20.14 -12.31 -9.99
CA ALA A 489 21.58 -12.39 -10.18
C ALA A 489 22.04 -11.53 -11.36
N ALA A 490 21.35 -11.60 -12.50
CA ALA A 490 21.65 -10.76 -13.66
C ALA A 490 21.50 -9.26 -13.36
N VAL A 491 20.45 -8.88 -12.61
CA VAL A 491 20.22 -7.49 -12.17
C VAL A 491 21.32 -7.03 -11.20
N LYS A 492 21.73 -7.89 -10.26
CA LYS A 492 22.82 -7.59 -9.33
C LYS A 492 24.15 -7.42 -10.06
N TRP A 493 24.49 -8.32 -10.97
CA TRP A 493 25.67 -8.20 -11.83
C TRP A 493 25.62 -6.90 -12.63
N ALA A 494 24.47 -6.58 -13.25
CA ALA A 494 24.33 -5.38 -14.06
C ALA A 494 24.50 -4.09 -13.26
N ARG A 495 24.02 -4.05 -12.01
CA ARG A 495 24.25 -2.92 -11.11
C ARG A 495 25.74 -2.66 -10.89
N ASP A 496 26.51 -3.73 -10.77
CA ASP A 496 27.92 -3.67 -10.39
C ASP A 496 28.84 -3.51 -11.62
N ALA A 497 28.40 -3.98 -12.80
CA ALA A 497 29.19 -4.01 -14.04
C ALA A 497 28.80 -2.96 -15.09
N LEU A 498 27.50 -2.64 -15.24
CA LEU A 498 27.05 -1.70 -16.28
C LEU A 498 27.09 -0.25 -15.77
N PRO A 499 27.42 0.74 -16.62
CA PRO A 499 27.36 2.14 -16.22
C PRO A 499 25.93 2.55 -15.82
N ALA A 500 25.79 3.30 -14.72
CA ALA A 500 24.49 3.79 -14.26
C ALA A 500 23.78 4.61 -15.36
N GLY A 501 22.46 4.46 -15.48
CA GLY A 501 21.66 5.12 -16.52
C GLY A 501 21.81 4.54 -17.92
N SER A 502 22.66 3.54 -18.15
CA SER A 502 22.77 2.85 -19.44
C SER A 502 21.44 2.30 -19.92
N ARG A 503 21.22 2.31 -21.25
CA ARG A 503 19.93 1.92 -21.83
C ARG A 503 19.87 0.43 -22.13
N ILE A 504 18.85 -0.24 -21.63
CA ILE A 504 18.66 -1.69 -21.76
C ILE A 504 17.27 -2.03 -22.31
N GLY A 505 17.17 -2.98 -23.24
CA GLY A 505 15.91 -3.61 -23.64
C GLY A 505 15.72 -4.92 -22.89
N ALA A 506 14.56 -5.10 -22.24
CA ALA A 506 14.23 -6.31 -21.47
C ALA A 506 12.71 -6.52 -21.46
N ASP A 507 12.24 -7.71 -21.06
CA ASP A 507 10.81 -7.94 -20.79
C ASP A 507 10.29 -7.00 -19.67
N GLY A 508 8.98 -6.92 -19.50
CA GLY A 508 8.35 -5.96 -18.60
C GLY A 508 8.80 -6.15 -17.15
N VAL A 509 8.76 -7.38 -16.64
CA VAL A 509 9.07 -7.67 -15.23
C VAL A 509 10.55 -7.44 -14.95
N SER A 510 11.42 -7.93 -15.82
CA SER A 510 12.87 -7.74 -15.70
C SER A 510 13.24 -6.26 -15.82
N SER A 511 12.61 -5.51 -16.73
CA SER A 511 12.78 -4.06 -16.86
C SER A 511 12.51 -3.35 -15.54
N ALA A 512 11.46 -3.71 -14.81
CA ALA A 512 11.15 -3.11 -13.51
C ALA A 512 12.28 -3.32 -12.49
N LEU A 513 12.88 -4.52 -12.45
CA LEU A 513 14.02 -4.82 -11.57
C LEU A 513 15.31 -4.11 -12.01
N PHE A 514 15.61 -4.09 -13.31
CA PHE A 514 16.76 -3.36 -13.84
C PHE A 514 16.68 -1.86 -13.54
N ALA A 515 15.49 -1.26 -13.70
CA ALA A 515 15.25 0.12 -13.30
C ALA A 515 15.51 0.29 -11.80
N SER A 516 14.81 -0.46 -10.95
CA SER A 516 14.75 -0.17 -9.50
C SER A 516 16.00 -0.59 -8.72
N GLN A 517 16.69 -1.64 -9.15
CA GLN A 517 17.82 -2.21 -8.41
C GLN A 517 19.17 -2.03 -9.10
N ALA A 518 19.23 -2.04 -10.44
CA ALA A 518 20.49 -1.84 -11.17
C ALA A 518 20.77 -0.38 -11.53
N GLY A 519 19.78 0.51 -11.45
CA GLY A 519 19.98 1.92 -11.78
C GLY A 519 20.14 2.18 -13.29
N VAL A 520 19.98 1.17 -14.14
CA VAL A 520 19.97 1.31 -15.60
C VAL A 520 18.62 1.86 -16.08
N TRP A 521 18.54 2.19 -17.38
CA TRP A 521 17.37 2.79 -18.01
C TRP A 521 16.70 1.82 -18.99
N PRO A 522 15.64 1.11 -18.57
CA PRO A 522 14.87 0.28 -19.49
C PRO A 522 14.23 1.10 -20.61
N VAL A 523 14.27 0.54 -21.81
CA VAL A 523 13.64 1.07 -23.01
C VAL A 523 12.62 0.05 -23.49
N MET A 524 11.35 0.45 -23.55
CA MET A 524 10.29 -0.41 -24.09
C MET A 524 9.95 -0.03 -25.54
N LYS A 525 9.96 1.28 -25.83
CA LYS A 525 9.66 1.86 -27.14
C LYS A 525 10.35 3.21 -27.33
N GLY A 526 10.58 3.62 -28.57
CA GLY A 526 11.17 4.91 -28.93
C GLY A 526 11.21 5.11 -30.44
N ALA A 527 11.19 6.37 -30.89
CA ALA A 527 11.32 6.73 -32.31
C ALA A 527 10.34 6.00 -33.27
N GLY A 528 9.12 5.67 -32.81
CA GLY A 528 8.11 4.99 -33.62
C GLY A 528 8.30 3.47 -33.75
N VAL A 529 9.32 2.90 -33.09
CA VAL A 529 9.59 1.46 -33.01
C VAL A 529 9.59 0.99 -31.56
N ASP A 530 9.61 -0.32 -31.34
CA ASP A 530 9.61 -0.91 -30.01
C ASP A 530 10.67 -2.01 -29.84
N VAL A 531 11.06 -2.27 -28.59
CA VAL A 531 11.98 -3.36 -28.24
C VAL A 531 11.41 -4.74 -28.56
N PRO A 532 10.12 -5.06 -28.30
CA PRO A 532 9.52 -6.33 -28.70
C PRO A 532 9.78 -6.73 -30.15
N ALA A 533 9.78 -5.79 -31.08
CA ALA A 533 10.05 -6.06 -32.49
C ALA A 533 11.47 -6.64 -32.73
N LEU A 534 12.47 -6.27 -31.90
CA LEU A 534 13.81 -6.87 -31.92
C LEU A 534 13.78 -8.34 -31.47
N PHE A 535 12.90 -8.69 -30.53
CA PHE A 535 12.73 -10.05 -30.04
C PHE A 535 11.94 -10.91 -31.03
N VAL A 536 10.85 -10.39 -31.59
CA VAL A 536 9.98 -11.09 -32.54
C VAL A 536 10.65 -11.32 -33.89
N ALA A 537 11.62 -10.47 -34.29
CA ALA A 537 12.35 -10.64 -35.54
C ALA A 537 13.00 -12.04 -35.66
N ARG A 538 12.87 -12.66 -36.84
CA ARG A 538 13.42 -14.01 -37.14
C ARG A 538 14.94 -14.03 -37.31
N GLY A 539 15.53 -12.87 -37.56
CA GLY A 539 16.97 -12.66 -37.71
C GLY A 539 17.34 -11.26 -37.27
N TRP A 540 18.61 -10.89 -37.45
CA TRP A 540 19.11 -9.55 -37.17
C TRP A 540 19.86 -9.04 -38.40
N GLY A 541 19.44 -7.89 -38.93
CA GLY A 541 20.08 -7.21 -40.04
C GLY A 541 20.14 -5.70 -39.82
N THR A 542 20.29 -4.94 -40.92
CA THR A 542 20.34 -3.47 -40.89
C THR A 542 19.08 -2.87 -40.25
N GLU A 543 17.89 -3.40 -40.54
CA GLU A 543 16.64 -2.91 -39.96
C GLU A 543 16.64 -3.01 -38.42
N GLN A 544 17.01 -4.15 -37.85
CA GLN A 544 17.05 -4.32 -36.39
C GLN A 544 18.15 -3.46 -35.75
N THR A 545 19.26 -3.27 -36.46
CA THR A 545 20.34 -2.37 -36.04
C THR A 545 19.87 -0.91 -36.02
N ASP A 546 19.18 -0.47 -37.07
CA ASP A 546 18.60 0.86 -37.18
C ASP A 546 17.53 1.09 -36.10
N MET A 547 16.70 0.09 -35.81
CA MET A 547 15.71 0.14 -34.73
C MET A 547 16.37 0.27 -33.35
N ALA A 548 17.38 -0.56 -33.07
CA ALA A 548 18.11 -0.52 -31.81
C ALA A 548 18.85 0.83 -31.66
N ALA A 549 19.44 1.34 -32.75
CA ALA A 549 20.10 2.65 -32.80
C ALA A 549 19.10 3.80 -32.61
N ALA A 550 17.93 3.75 -33.25
CA ALA A 550 16.88 4.76 -33.13
C ALA A 550 16.32 4.85 -31.70
N MET A 551 16.21 3.72 -31.00
CA MET A 551 15.85 3.66 -29.58
C MET A 551 17.03 3.90 -28.64
N GLN A 552 18.26 3.92 -29.17
CA GLN A 552 19.53 3.97 -28.43
C GLN A 552 19.59 2.89 -27.35
N VAL A 553 19.25 1.65 -27.71
CA VAL A 553 19.34 0.51 -26.81
C VAL A 553 20.76 -0.03 -26.88
N ARG A 554 21.50 0.11 -25.78
CA ARG A 554 22.90 -0.32 -25.72
C ARG A 554 23.02 -1.79 -25.30
N TYR A 555 22.18 -2.22 -24.36
CA TYR A 555 22.18 -3.57 -23.83
C TYR A 555 20.85 -4.29 -24.10
N LEU A 556 20.90 -5.61 -24.27
CA LEU A 556 19.70 -6.46 -24.32
C LEU A 556 19.76 -7.52 -23.22
N TYR A 557 18.73 -7.58 -22.39
CA TYR A 557 18.47 -8.70 -21.49
C TYR A 557 17.54 -9.69 -22.18
N VAL A 558 17.93 -10.96 -22.16
CA VAL A 558 17.16 -12.04 -22.76
C VAL A 558 17.04 -13.18 -21.76
N ASP A 559 15.80 -13.58 -21.49
CA ASP A 559 15.50 -14.80 -20.75
C ASP A 559 14.92 -15.82 -21.73
N SER A 560 15.62 -16.95 -21.93
CA SER A 560 15.19 -17.99 -22.87
C SER A 560 13.86 -18.64 -22.47
N ARG A 561 13.47 -18.57 -21.19
CA ARG A 561 12.22 -19.13 -20.67
C ARG A 561 10.99 -18.39 -21.18
N LEU A 562 11.13 -17.18 -21.74
CA LEU A 562 10.01 -16.47 -22.38
C LEU A 562 9.44 -17.26 -23.57
N ALA A 563 10.17 -18.25 -24.09
CA ALA A 563 9.66 -19.16 -25.12
C ALA A 563 8.87 -20.36 -24.57
N ASP A 564 8.87 -20.62 -23.26
CA ASP A 564 8.32 -21.84 -22.68
C ASP A 564 6.79 -21.81 -22.60
N GLU A 565 6.21 -20.65 -22.34
CA GLU A 565 4.77 -20.45 -22.23
C GLU A 565 4.34 -19.03 -22.65
N LEU A 566 3.03 -18.84 -22.81
CA LEU A 566 2.42 -17.53 -23.05
C LEU A 566 2.52 -16.64 -21.80
N PRO A 567 2.56 -15.31 -21.95
CA PRO A 567 2.68 -14.41 -20.82
C PRO A 567 1.39 -14.41 -20.00
N HIS A 568 1.50 -14.59 -18.68
CA HIS A 568 0.33 -14.74 -17.80
C HIS A 568 -0.55 -13.48 -17.72
N TYR A 569 0.03 -12.29 -17.92
CA TYR A 569 -0.72 -11.03 -18.04
C TYR A 569 -1.09 -10.65 -19.48
N GLY A 570 -0.72 -11.45 -20.48
CA GLY A 570 -1.09 -11.27 -21.90
C GLY A 570 -0.12 -10.44 -22.73
N SER A 571 0.96 -9.93 -22.13
CA SER A 571 2.09 -9.31 -22.85
C SER A 571 3.41 -9.65 -22.15
N TYR A 572 4.49 -9.73 -22.92
CA TYR A 572 5.83 -9.99 -22.41
C TYR A 572 6.51 -8.70 -21.92
N PHE A 573 6.28 -7.60 -22.62
CA PHE A 573 6.91 -6.29 -22.43
C PHE A 573 5.87 -5.27 -21.98
N PHE A 574 4.85 -5.03 -22.81
CA PHE A 574 3.79 -4.05 -22.53
C PHE A 574 2.51 -4.33 -23.34
N ASN A 575 1.38 -3.80 -22.86
CA ASN A 575 0.11 -3.92 -23.57
C ASN A 575 0.17 -3.24 -24.95
N GLY A 576 -0.11 -4.00 -26.01
CA GLY A 576 -0.02 -3.51 -27.39
C GLY A 576 1.38 -3.61 -28.01
N GLU A 577 2.26 -4.44 -27.46
CA GLU A 577 3.57 -4.76 -28.01
C GLU A 577 3.53 -5.36 -29.42
N THR A 578 4.59 -5.15 -30.20
CA THR A 578 4.82 -5.91 -31.43
C THR A 578 4.82 -7.41 -31.14
N GLY A 579 4.06 -8.17 -31.95
CA GLY A 579 3.82 -9.60 -31.74
C GLY A 579 2.51 -9.90 -30.99
N ASN A 580 1.86 -8.89 -30.38
CA ASN A 580 0.56 -9.02 -29.70
C ASN A 580 0.50 -10.18 -28.70
N GLY A 581 1.55 -10.38 -27.90
CA GLY A 581 1.61 -11.45 -26.90
C GLY A 581 1.70 -12.87 -27.45
N GLN A 582 1.96 -13.04 -28.76
CA GLN A 582 2.23 -14.36 -29.34
C GLN A 582 3.49 -14.98 -28.73
N GLN A 583 3.44 -16.29 -28.48
CA GLN A 583 4.54 -17.00 -27.83
C GLN A 583 5.85 -16.84 -28.61
N LEU A 584 6.88 -16.40 -27.91
CA LEU A 584 8.23 -16.30 -28.46
C LEU A 584 8.81 -17.70 -28.68
N THR A 585 9.76 -17.82 -29.61
CA THR A 585 10.39 -19.10 -29.94
C THR A 585 11.84 -19.13 -29.45
N PRO A 586 12.40 -20.33 -29.14
CA PRO A 586 13.81 -20.43 -28.77
C PRO A 586 14.76 -19.87 -29.83
N ARG A 587 14.39 -19.94 -31.12
CA ARG A 587 15.17 -19.33 -32.21
C ARG A 587 15.17 -17.81 -32.13
N GLN A 588 14.04 -17.19 -31.80
CA GLN A 588 13.94 -15.73 -31.62
C GLN A 588 14.78 -15.22 -30.45
N LEU A 589 14.88 -16.01 -29.37
CA LEU A 589 15.62 -15.63 -28.16
C LEU A 589 17.11 -15.99 -28.23
N ASN A 590 17.50 -17.06 -28.94
CA ASN A 590 18.90 -17.48 -29.06
C ASN A 590 19.61 -16.86 -30.28
N LYS A 591 18.92 -16.07 -31.12
CA LYS A 591 19.54 -15.51 -32.34
C LYS A 591 20.71 -14.57 -32.02
N PHE A 592 20.67 -13.86 -30.90
CA PHE A 592 21.65 -12.86 -30.51
C PHE A 592 23.07 -13.44 -30.38
N ASP A 593 23.20 -14.71 -30.00
CA ASP A 593 24.46 -15.46 -29.93
C ASP A 593 25.21 -15.57 -31.26
N ARG A 594 24.52 -15.32 -32.38
CA ARG A 594 25.02 -15.58 -33.73
C ARG A 594 25.16 -14.32 -34.57
N VAL A 595 24.86 -13.15 -34.00
CA VAL A 595 24.90 -11.88 -34.73
C VAL A 595 26.30 -11.27 -34.57
N PRO A 596 27.05 -11.08 -35.66
CA PRO A 596 28.32 -10.35 -35.60
C PRO A 596 28.09 -8.94 -35.06
N GLY A 597 28.91 -8.53 -34.08
CA GLY A 597 28.79 -7.23 -33.40
C GLY A 597 27.87 -7.21 -32.18
N ILE A 598 27.25 -8.32 -31.81
CA ILE A 598 26.56 -8.48 -30.52
C ILE A 598 27.46 -9.30 -29.59
N LYS A 599 27.95 -8.68 -28.52
CA LYS A 599 28.87 -9.32 -27.55
C LYS A 599 28.09 -9.82 -26.34
N LEU A 600 28.25 -11.09 -25.98
CA LEU A 600 27.68 -11.65 -24.75
C LEU A 600 28.48 -11.13 -23.54
N LEU A 601 27.82 -10.48 -22.57
CA LEU A 601 28.48 -9.98 -21.36
C LEU A 601 28.15 -10.80 -20.11
N TYR A 602 26.91 -11.25 -19.99
CA TYR A 602 26.44 -12.07 -18.89
C TYR A 602 25.76 -13.32 -19.42
N ARG A 603 26.04 -14.48 -18.84
CA ARG A 603 25.23 -15.70 -19.02
C ARG A 603 25.28 -16.58 -17.80
N HIS A 604 24.10 -16.92 -17.29
CA HIS A 604 23.93 -18.05 -16.38
C HIS A 604 22.53 -18.64 -16.58
N GLY A 605 22.44 -19.97 -16.63
CA GLY A 605 21.17 -20.66 -16.86
C GLY A 605 20.43 -20.13 -18.10
N PRO A 606 19.16 -19.72 -17.97
CA PRO A 606 18.36 -19.21 -19.09
C PRO A 606 18.57 -17.73 -19.40
N VAL A 607 19.35 -17.02 -18.59
CA VAL A 607 19.46 -15.56 -18.65
C VAL A 607 20.76 -15.14 -19.32
N ALA A 608 20.67 -14.19 -20.24
CA ALA A 608 21.79 -13.58 -20.93
C ALA A 608 21.65 -12.05 -21.02
N ILE A 609 22.78 -11.33 -20.94
CA ILE A 609 22.86 -9.89 -21.26
C ILE A 609 23.89 -9.69 -22.38
N TYR A 610 23.49 -8.95 -23.40
CA TYR A 610 24.30 -8.65 -24.57
C TYR A 610 24.60 -7.15 -24.68
N ASP A 611 25.76 -6.83 -25.23
CA ASP A 611 26.20 -5.50 -25.64
C ASP A 611 26.08 -5.34 -27.16
N LEU A 612 25.55 -4.20 -27.60
CA LEU A 612 25.36 -3.82 -29.00
C LEU A 612 26.39 -2.77 -29.49
N GLU A 613 27.47 -2.54 -28.76
CA GLU A 613 28.54 -1.59 -29.12
C GLU A 613 29.01 -1.71 -30.57
N GLU A 614 29.40 -2.91 -30.95
CA GLU A 614 30.09 -3.19 -32.21
C GLU A 614 29.15 -3.07 -33.43
N LEU A 615 27.84 -2.88 -33.18
CA LEU A 615 26.86 -2.46 -34.18
C LEU A 615 26.84 -0.94 -34.43
N GLY A 616 27.69 -0.17 -33.75
CA GLY A 616 27.77 1.29 -33.88
C GLY A 616 26.76 2.05 -33.01
N ILE A 617 26.18 1.42 -31.99
CA ILE A 617 25.22 2.06 -31.10
C ILE A 617 25.97 2.78 -29.96
N PRO A 618 25.99 4.12 -29.92
CA PRO A 618 26.72 4.86 -28.90
C PRO A 618 26.06 4.69 -27.52
N GLU A 619 26.89 4.76 -26.47
CA GLU A 619 26.38 4.77 -25.11
C GLU A 619 25.63 6.09 -24.85
N LEU A 620 24.32 5.97 -24.55
CA LEU A 620 23.53 7.06 -24.00
C LEU A 620 23.11 6.67 -22.58
N ARG A 621 23.43 7.53 -21.61
CA ARG A 621 22.96 7.43 -20.23
C ARG A 621 21.74 8.31 -20.00
N SER A 622 20.74 7.79 -19.30
CA SER A 622 19.44 8.43 -19.07
C SER A 622 19.07 8.33 -17.58
N GLY A 623 18.22 9.25 -17.11
CA GLY A 623 17.86 9.36 -15.69
C GLY A 623 19.00 9.93 -14.83
N TRP A 624 18.93 9.72 -13.51
CA TRP A 624 20.01 10.10 -12.61
C TRP A 624 21.12 9.02 -12.62
N PHE A 625 22.33 9.42 -12.99
CA PHE A 625 23.52 8.55 -13.03
C PHE A 625 24.76 9.22 -12.44
N GLU A 626 24.61 10.41 -11.85
CA GLU A 626 25.69 11.10 -11.15
C GLU A 626 25.92 10.48 -9.76
N PRO A 627 27.12 10.63 -9.18
CA PRO A 627 27.37 10.24 -7.80
C PRO A 627 26.39 10.92 -6.85
N THR A 628 25.96 10.19 -5.81
CA THR A 628 25.08 10.76 -4.78
C THR A 628 25.75 11.99 -4.14
N PRO A 629 25.06 13.15 -4.07
CA PRO A 629 25.66 14.36 -3.53
C PRO A 629 26.13 14.19 -2.08
N GLU A 630 27.39 14.52 -1.77
CA GLU A 630 27.88 14.47 -0.40
C GLU A 630 27.34 15.64 0.43
N VAL A 631 26.67 15.33 1.54
CA VAL A 631 26.32 16.35 2.54
C VAL A 631 27.49 16.52 3.50
N ARG A 632 28.22 17.64 3.40
CA ARG A 632 29.40 17.90 4.25
C ARG A 632 29.06 17.84 5.74
N LEU A 633 29.94 17.23 6.55
CA LEU A 633 29.78 17.12 8.00
C LEU A 633 29.48 18.47 8.68
N THR A 634 30.20 19.52 8.27
CA THR A 634 30.01 20.89 8.80
C THR A 634 28.62 21.42 8.48
N THR A 635 28.10 21.18 7.28
CA THR A 635 26.74 21.55 6.89
C THR A 635 25.71 20.80 7.74
N GLN A 636 25.88 19.49 7.93
CA GLN A 636 24.97 18.69 8.76
C GLN A 636 24.89 19.21 10.20
N LEU A 637 26.05 19.48 10.82
CA LEU A 637 26.13 20.04 12.17
C LEU A 637 25.55 21.46 12.22
N ALA A 638 25.90 22.33 11.27
CA ALA A 638 25.42 23.70 11.23
C ALA A 638 23.89 23.77 11.05
N VAL A 639 23.33 23.00 10.12
CA VAL A 639 21.88 22.91 9.91
C VAL A 639 21.21 22.32 11.15
N GLY A 640 21.74 21.23 11.71
CA GLY A 640 21.22 20.63 12.93
C GLY A 640 21.22 21.59 14.11
N LEU A 641 22.33 22.30 14.34
CA LEU A 641 22.45 23.34 15.37
C LEU A 641 21.47 24.49 15.13
N ALA A 642 21.43 25.04 13.92
CA ALA A 642 20.57 26.16 13.57
C ALA A 642 19.08 25.81 13.74
N VAL A 643 18.65 24.67 13.21
CA VAL A 643 17.27 24.17 13.35
C VAL A 643 16.96 23.86 14.80
N GLY A 644 17.87 23.21 15.53
CA GLY A 644 17.70 22.88 16.94
C GLY A 644 17.57 24.12 17.84
N VAL A 645 18.41 25.14 17.59
CA VAL A 645 18.36 26.44 18.28
C VAL A 645 17.05 27.16 17.93
N LEU A 646 16.69 27.22 16.65
CA LEU A 646 15.42 27.82 16.20
C LEU A 646 14.23 27.15 16.87
N LEU A 647 14.15 25.82 16.87
CA LEU A 647 13.09 25.07 17.53
C LEU A 647 13.10 25.32 19.05
N GLY A 648 14.27 25.34 19.68
CA GLY A 648 14.43 25.66 21.10
C GLY A 648 13.90 27.05 21.47
N PHE A 649 14.19 28.07 20.65
CA PHE A 649 13.68 29.44 20.81
C PHE A 649 12.18 29.51 20.52
N VAL A 650 11.71 28.90 19.44
CA VAL A 650 10.29 28.87 19.06
C VAL A 650 9.49 28.27 20.20
N VAL A 651 9.88 27.10 20.75
CA VAL A 651 9.19 26.43 21.86
C VAL A 651 9.04 27.34 23.10
N ARG A 652 10.01 28.22 23.36
CA ARG A 652 9.98 29.19 24.47
C ARG A 652 9.25 30.49 24.15
N SER A 653 9.21 30.87 22.89
CA SER A 653 8.62 32.12 22.44
C SER A 653 7.10 32.16 22.75
N PRO A 654 6.51 33.37 22.87
CA PRO A 654 5.06 33.53 22.92
C PRO A 654 4.36 32.86 21.72
N VAL A 655 4.99 32.90 20.54
CA VAL A 655 4.50 32.28 19.30
C VAL A 655 4.42 30.76 19.44
N GLY A 656 5.50 30.10 19.89
CA GLY A 656 5.48 28.64 20.07
C GLY A 656 4.56 28.18 21.19
N ARG A 657 4.36 28.99 22.24
CA ARG A 657 3.31 28.72 23.24
C ARG A 657 1.91 28.76 22.63
N ARG A 658 1.60 29.76 21.80
CA ARG A 658 0.33 29.84 21.06
C ARG A 658 0.18 28.68 20.08
N ALA A 659 1.21 28.37 19.29
CA ALA A 659 1.21 27.27 18.34
C ALA A 659 1.01 25.91 19.05
N ARG A 660 1.68 25.69 20.19
CA ARG A 660 1.50 24.48 21.02
C ARG A 660 0.09 24.40 21.59
N GLN A 661 -0.49 25.51 22.06
CA GLN A 661 -1.87 25.54 22.54
C GLN A 661 -2.85 25.23 21.40
N GLN A 662 -2.68 25.84 20.23
CA GLN A 662 -3.47 25.54 19.04
C GLN A 662 -3.32 24.08 18.62
N TRP A 663 -2.11 23.53 18.59
CA TRP A 663 -1.87 22.12 18.31
C TRP A 663 -2.62 21.20 19.28
N ILE A 664 -2.57 21.48 20.59
CA ILE A 664 -3.31 20.71 21.60
C ILE A 664 -4.82 20.80 21.37
N VAL A 665 -5.34 22.00 21.05
CA VAL A 665 -6.76 22.20 20.73
C VAL A 665 -7.16 21.41 19.48
N SER A 666 -6.35 21.49 18.43
CA SER A 666 -6.54 20.76 17.19
C SER A 666 -6.50 19.25 17.39
N CYS A 667 -5.48 18.70 18.06
CA CYS A 667 -5.42 17.27 18.37
C CYS A 667 -6.60 16.78 19.19
N ARG A 668 -7.12 17.60 20.12
CA ARG A 668 -8.34 17.27 20.88
C ARG A 668 -9.58 17.25 19.98
N ALA A 669 -9.69 18.17 19.04
CA ALA A 669 -10.80 18.22 18.07
C ALA A 669 -10.73 17.05 17.07
N TRP A 670 -9.53 16.75 16.57
CA TRP A 670 -9.28 15.63 15.66
C TRP A 670 -9.44 14.28 16.35
N GLY A 671 -9.10 14.17 17.63
CA GLY A 671 -8.98 12.87 18.28
C GLY A 671 -7.78 12.07 17.74
N PRO A 672 -7.53 10.87 18.28
CA PRO A 672 -6.28 10.16 18.07
C PRO A 672 -6.07 9.69 16.62
N SER A 673 -7.07 9.05 15.99
CA SER A 673 -6.96 8.50 14.64
C SER A 673 -6.68 9.58 13.59
N LEU A 674 -7.47 10.67 13.61
CA LEU A 674 -7.30 11.78 12.69
C LEU A 674 -6.03 12.59 12.98
N THR A 675 -5.58 12.65 14.23
CA THR A 675 -4.28 13.27 14.54
C THR A 675 -3.14 12.53 13.83
N VAL A 676 -3.13 11.19 13.86
CA VAL A 676 -2.11 10.40 13.15
C VAL A 676 -2.20 10.65 11.64
N ALA A 677 -3.41 10.73 11.08
CA ALA A 677 -3.61 11.02 9.66
C ALA A 677 -3.07 12.41 9.26
N VAL A 678 -3.38 13.45 10.04
CA VAL A 678 -2.92 14.82 9.80
C VAL A 678 -1.41 14.93 9.99
N VAL A 679 -0.82 14.19 10.94
CA VAL A 679 0.63 14.10 11.10
C VAL A 679 1.27 13.43 9.88
N LEU A 680 0.72 12.30 9.40
CA LEU A 680 1.21 11.63 8.20
C LEU A 680 1.16 12.56 6.97
N ALA A 681 0.03 13.26 6.79
CA ALA A 681 -0.13 14.27 5.75
C ALA A 681 0.89 15.42 5.88
N GLY A 682 1.08 15.94 7.09
CA GLY A 682 2.05 16.98 7.38
C GLY A 682 3.49 16.53 7.11
N THR A 683 3.86 15.31 7.50
CA THR A 683 5.17 14.70 7.24
C THR A 683 5.44 14.59 5.74
N CYS A 684 4.46 14.14 4.96
CA CYS A 684 4.53 14.10 3.50
C CYS A 684 4.84 15.49 2.91
N LEU A 685 4.05 16.50 3.29
CA LEU A 685 4.22 17.87 2.79
C LEU A 685 5.55 18.49 3.24
N ILE A 686 5.97 18.28 4.49
CA ILE A 686 7.25 18.76 4.99
C ILE A 686 8.41 18.12 4.22
N SER A 687 8.36 16.81 3.99
CA SER A 687 9.39 16.12 3.21
C SER A 687 9.51 16.69 1.80
N ILE A 688 8.38 16.88 1.11
CA ILE A 688 8.36 17.50 -0.21
C ILE A 688 8.95 18.91 -0.17
N MET A 689 8.56 19.74 0.81
CA MET A 689 9.10 21.10 0.93
C MET A 689 10.60 21.13 1.19
N LEU A 690 11.13 20.20 2.00
CA LEU A 690 12.56 20.05 2.23
C LEU A 690 13.29 19.69 0.94
N LEU A 691 12.80 18.69 0.21
CA LEU A 691 13.40 18.25 -1.05
C LEU A 691 13.30 19.32 -2.15
N LEU A 692 12.18 20.04 -2.25
CA LEU A 692 12.04 21.19 -3.16
C LEU A 692 13.00 22.34 -2.80
N GLY A 693 13.29 22.50 -1.50
CA GLY A 693 14.27 23.46 -1.00
C GLY A 693 15.73 22.99 -1.11
N GLY A 694 15.99 21.80 -1.67
CA GLY A 694 17.33 21.21 -1.74
C GLY A 694 17.91 20.82 -0.38
N VAL A 695 17.06 20.62 0.64
CA VAL A 695 17.46 20.26 2.00
C VAL A 695 17.37 18.75 2.18
N TRP A 696 18.52 18.09 2.19
CA TRP A 696 18.64 16.68 2.55
C TRP A 696 19.03 16.53 4.03
N LEU A 697 18.19 15.87 4.82
CA LEU A 697 18.52 15.57 6.21
C LEU A 697 19.38 14.32 6.31
N THR A 698 20.22 14.29 7.34
CA THR A 698 21.00 13.11 7.72
C THR A 698 20.70 12.73 9.17
N PRO A 699 21.01 11.49 9.59
CA PRO A 699 20.84 11.09 10.99
C PRO A 699 21.57 12.04 11.94
N LEU A 700 22.76 12.51 11.55
CA LEU A 700 23.53 13.46 12.33
C LEU A 700 22.86 14.83 12.42
N THR A 701 22.30 15.35 11.31
CA THR A 701 21.55 16.62 11.30
C THR A 701 20.40 16.56 12.29
N VAL A 702 19.65 15.45 12.26
CA VAL A 702 18.49 15.22 13.13
C VAL A 702 18.93 15.06 14.60
N LEU A 703 19.94 14.22 14.87
CA LEU A 703 20.45 13.99 16.22
C LEU A 703 21.01 15.27 16.84
N THR A 704 21.70 16.09 16.06
CA THR A 704 22.23 17.39 16.50
C THR A 704 21.08 18.35 16.84
N GLY A 705 20.08 18.46 15.96
CA GLY A 705 18.90 19.31 16.22
C GLY A 705 18.09 18.86 17.43
N VAL A 706 17.83 17.55 17.56
CA VAL A 706 17.16 16.96 18.72
C VAL A 706 18.00 17.18 19.98
N GLY A 707 19.31 16.97 19.92
CA GLY A 707 20.24 17.20 21.03
C GLY A 707 20.16 18.63 21.56
N VAL A 708 20.16 19.63 20.68
CA VAL A 708 19.97 21.03 21.07
C VAL A 708 18.59 21.26 21.68
N VAL A 709 17.51 20.73 21.10
CA VAL A 709 16.17 20.88 21.68
C VAL A 709 16.07 20.23 23.06
N VAL A 710 16.69 19.06 23.24
CA VAL A 710 16.72 18.34 24.53
C VAL A 710 17.55 19.09 25.55
N LEU A 711 18.76 19.54 25.22
CA LEU A 711 19.63 20.31 26.12
C LEU A 711 18.97 21.62 26.51
N THR A 712 18.38 22.31 25.54
CA THR A 712 17.66 23.54 25.81
C THR A 712 16.40 23.26 26.64
N ASN A 713 15.76 22.09 26.61
CA ASN A 713 14.53 21.80 27.37
C ASN A 713 14.70 20.64 28.36
N PHE A 714 15.87 20.52 28.98
CA PHE A 714 16.29 19.30 29.68
C PHE A 714 15.30 18.84 30.77
N GLU A 715 14.89 19.74 31.67
CA GLU A 715 13.95 19.39 32.75
C GLU A 715 12.59 18.92 32.22
N ALA A 716 12.06 19.59 31.19
CA ALA A 716 10.79 19.22 30.58
C ALA A 716 10.90 17.85 29.89
N THR A 717 12.00 17.59 29.18
CA THR A 717 12.29 16.31 28.53
C THR A 717 12.42 15.18 29.54
N VAL A 718 13.21 15.36 30.61
CA VAL A 718 13.36 14.37 31.69
C VAL A 718 12.01 14.09 32.36
N SER A 719 11.20 15.13 32.60
CA SER A 719 9.86 14.95 33.16
C SER A 719 8.94 14.14 32.24
N LEU A 720 9.03 14.36 30.92
CA LEU A 720 8.27 13.64 29.91
C LEU A 720 8.71 12.17 29.85
N LEU A 721 10.02 11.91 29.83
CA LEU A 721 10.58 10.56 29.84
C LEU A 721 10.21 9.82 31.13
N ARG A 722 10.30 10.44 32.30
CA ARG A 722 9.85 9.85 33.57
C ARG A 722 8.35 9.53 33.55
N ARG A 723 7.52 10.42 33.00
CA ARG A 723 6.08 10.17 32.84
C ARG A 723 5.80 9.05 31.85
N ALA A 724 6.55 8.96 30.76
CA ALA A 724 6.44 7.90 29.77
C ALA A 724 6.83 6.55 30.38
N ALA A 725 8.00 6.48 31.03
CA ALA A 725 8.48 5.30 31.74
C ALA A 725 7.49 4.86 32.85
N GLY A 726 6.96 5.81 33.62
CA GLY A 726 5.96 5.54 34.66
C GLY A 726 4.59 5.04 34.15
N ARG A 727 4.29 5.18 32.85
CA ARG A 727 3.09 4.61 32.22
C ARG A 727 3.31 3.16 31.76
N VAL A 728 4.56 2.71 31.65
CA VAL A 728 4.89 1.33 31.26
C VAL A 728 4.73 0.44 32.50
N SER A 729 3.62 -0.29 32.57
CA SER A 729 3.42 -1.26 33.66
C SER A 729 4.17 -2.56 33.41
N SER A 730 4.76 -3.15 34.45
CA SER A 730 5.45 -4.45 34.37
C SER A 730 4.53 -5.58 33.85
N GLY A 731 3.23 -5.52 34.16
CA GLY A 731 2.23 -6.44 33.61
C GLY A 731 2.03 -6.28 32.11
N GLY A 732 2.00 -5.04 31.61
CA GLY A 732 1.92 -4.73 30.18
C GLY A 732 3.16 -5.18 29.39
N VAL A 733 4.35 -5.05 29.98
CA VAL A 733 5.60 -5.56 29.40
C VAL A 733 5.57 -7.08 29.24
N ARG A 734 5.14 -7.81 30.28
CA ARG A 734 5.00 -9.27 30.21
C ARG A 734 4.00 -9.70 29.14
N SER A 735 2.84 -9.04 29.06
CA SER A 735 1.85 -9.34 28.01
C SER A 735 2.36 -9.01 26.61
N ALA A 736 3.11 -7.91 26.44
CA ALA A 736 3.74 -7.58 25.16
C ALA A 736 4.82 -8.60 24.78
N ALA A 737 5.63 -9.06 25.73
CA ALA A 737 6.67 -10.06 25.50
C ALA A 737 6.10 -11.41 25.03
N LEU A 738 4.95 -11.84 25.57
CA LEU A 738 4.27 -13.08 25.16
C LEU A 738 3.84 -13.09 23.69
N VAL A 739 3.59 -11.92 23.10
CA VAL A 739 3.22 -11.77 21.68
C VAL A 739 4.45 -11.46 20.83
N ALA A 740 5.38 -10.66 21.36
CA ALA A 740 6.59 -10.25 20.66
C ALA A 740 7.52 -11.43 20.35
N VAL A 741 7.72 -12.37 21.28
CA VAL A 741 8.63 -13.51 21.05
C VAL A 741 8.18 -14.40 19.88
N PRO A 742 6.93 -14.88 19.82
CA PRO A 742 6.43 -15.60 18.64
C PRO A 742 6.49 -14.78 17.36
N LEU A 743 6.14 -13.49 17.41
CA LEU A 743 6.20 -12.62 16.22
C LEU A 743 7.63 -12.47 15.70
N LEU A 744 8.62 -12.29 16.58
CA LEU A 744 10.02 -12.21 16.21
C LEU A 744 10.50 -13.51 15.57
N LEU A 745 10.07 -14.67 16.08
CA LEU A 745 10.37 -15.96 15.46
C LEU A 745 9.75 -16.07 14.06
N ILE A 746 8.49 -15.69 13.90
CA ILE A 746 7.80 -15.69 12.60
C ILE A 746 8.53 -14.78 11.60
N ILE A 747 8.89 -13.57 12.02
CA ILE A 747 9.65 -12.62 11.20
C ILE A 747 11.02 -13.19 10.83
N ALA A 748 11.73 -13.79 11.79
CA ALA A 748 13.03 -14.39 11.54
C ALA A 748 12.96 -15.52 10.52
N VAL A 749 11.94 -16.40 10.60
CA VAL A 749 11.71 -17.46 9.62
C VAL A 749 11.40 -16.88 8.24
N ALA A 750 10.53 -15.88 8.15
CA ALA A 750 10.19 -15.23 6.87
C ALA A 750 11.40 -14.53 6.22
N ILE A 751 12.23 -13.85 7.04
CA ILE A 751 13.47 -13.21 6.57
C ILE A 751 14.47 -14.27 6.11
N TRP A 752 14.66 -15.34 6.89
CA TRP A 752 15.56 -16.42 6.53
C TRP A 752 15.16 -17.08 5.20
N ASP A 753 13.87 -17.42 5.05
CA ASP A 753 13.32 -18.01 3.84
C ASP A 753 13.52 -17.11 2.61
N ALA A 754 13.28 -15.79 2.74
CA ALA A 754 13.53 -14.85 1.67
C ALA A 754 15.01 -14.68 1.34
N ALA A 755 15.88 -14.57 2.35
CA ALA A 755 17.34 -14.42 2.17
C ALA A 755 17.96 -15.62 1.45
N MET A 756 17.41 -16.83 1.66
CA MET A 756 17.83 -18.02 0.91
C MET A 756 17.62 -17.84 -0.60
N GLU A 757 16.55 -17.17 -1.02
CA GLU A 757 16.27 -16.92 -2.44
C GLU A 757 17.05 -15.74 -3.00
N ILE A 758 17.02 -14.59 -2.32
CA ILE A 758 17.53 -13.33 -2.90
C ILE A 758 19.02 -13.09 -2.67
N ASP A 759 19.61 -13.72 -1.64
CA ASP A 759 21.02 -13.54 -1.31
C ASP A 759 21.81 -14.82 -1.56
N VAL A 760 21.40 -15.95 -0.95
CA VAL A 760 22.20 -17.18 -0.98
C VAL A 760 22.23 -17.80 -2.38
N LYS A 761 21.08 -17.98 -3.04
CA LYS A 761 21.04 -18.50 -4.42
C LYS A 761 21.66 -17.52 -5.41
N VAL A 762 21.34 -16.24 -5.31
CA VAL A 762 21.93 -15.19 -6.16
C VAL A 762 23.45 -15.19 -6.06
N ASN A 763 24.03 -15.23 -4.85
CA ASN A 763 25.47 -15.30 -4.69
C ASN A 763 26.05 -16.63 -5.19
N ARG A 764 25.31 -17.74 -5.10
CA ARG A 764 25.77 -19.00 -5.68
C ARG A 764 25.86 -18.93 -7.20
N ILE A 765 24.86 -18.32 -7.85
CA ILE A 765 24.83 -18.08 -9.29
C ILE A 765 26.01 -17.18 -9.71
N LEU A 766 26.20 -16.06 -9.03
CA LEU A 766 27.29 -15.12 -9.35
C LEU A 766 28.70 -15.66 -9.06
N ASN A 767 28.82 -16.72 -8.25
CA ASN A 767 30.08 -17.40 -7.98
C ASN A 767 30.20 -18.73 -8.74
N ASP A 768 29.24 -19.07 -9.61
CA ASP A 768 29.32 -20.28 -10.41
C ASP A 768 30.42 -20.11 -11.47
N PRO A 769 31.46 -20.97 -11.49
CA PRO A 769 32.53 -20.87 -12.48
C PRO A 769 32.07 -21.11 -13.92
N ALA A 770 30.87 -21.66 -14.14
CA ALA A 770 30.27 -21.80 -15.46
C ALA A 770 29.54 -20.52 -15.93
N ALA A 771 29.34 -19.53 -15.05
CA ALA A 771 28.74 -18.26 -15.42
C ALA A 771 29.71 -17.39 -16.24
N VAL A 772 29.20 -16.73 -17.27
CA VAL A 772 29.95 -15.72 -18.03
C VAL A 772 29.73 -14.36 -17.38
N HIS A 773 30.80 -13.70 -16.94
CA HIS A 773 30.80 -12.35 -16.38
C HIS A 773 31.89 -11.50 -17.02
N ILE A 774 31.56 -10.78 -18.10
CA ILE A 774 32.51 -9.92 -18.82
C ILE A 774 32.16 -8.46 -18.53
N SER A 775 33.10 -7.72 -17.93
CA SER A 775 32.90 -6.28 -17.71
C SER A 775 32.94 -5.54 -19.05
N PRO A 776 32.03 -4.59 -19.32
CA PRO A 776 32.11 -3.77 -20.55
C PRO A 776 33.44 -3.02 -20.67
N ASN A 777 34.11 -2.75 -19.55
CA ASN A 777 35.34 -1.96 -19.48
C ASN A 777 36.62 -2.78 -19.26
N SER A 778 36.56 -4.12 -19.28
CA SER A 778 37.79 -4.92 -19.25
C SER A 778 38.48 -4.82 -20.61
N PRO A 779 39.72 -4.31 -20.70
CA PRO A 779 40.51 -4.46 -21.93
C PRO A 779 40.61 -5.96 -22.22
N ASP A 780 40.32 -6.35 -23.47
CA ASP A 780 40.19 -7.75 -23.89
C ASP A 780 41.31 -8.62 -23.30
N GLU A 781 40.94 -9.63 -22.51
CA GLU A 781 41.80 -10.78 -22.18
C GLU A 781 41.67 -11.86 -23.27
#